data_AF-A0A4P5WP36-F1
#
_entry.id   AF-A0A4P5WP36-F1
#
_cell.length_a   1.000
_cell.length_b   1.000
_cell.length_c   1.000
_cell.angle_alpha   90.00
_cell.angle_beta   90.00
_cell.angle_gamma   90.00
#
_symmetry.space_group_name_H-M   'P 1'
#
loop_
_entity.id
_entity.type
_entity.pdbx_description
1 polymer ?
#
loop_
_entity_poly.entity_id
_entity_poly.type
_entity_poly.pdbx_seq_one_letter_code
_entity_poly.pdbx_strand_id
1 'polypeptide(L)'
;MTRTPPVKRPSLLLPLFRLAAVSVLAALMLWIILSDPDCWRQLWPNDIQAGLLHWTGGQLRTDAADRVHSEPSFAGLLLAVGLPLVMAAVMQRTSQAGAGVAELSRRTLPCVIFAGVWLLLWLVSPLFLGVNFTQFLCTTAAFSMALLLALLWNALPVPAERGGAEVAGTGGPATVVAGSRRSLLVVLLAAVLWQSASFLLNRSLYDNLLVPHGDSAMYEEHLWNTWHGKGFRSYLDQGLFLGEHIQVVHLLLLPLHMLWPHYLLLEWLSTACLAICVVPIFSMARRWSGSSQAALWLALAWLLYFPMHYLDIAIDLKTLRPSCYGLPALFWGIDLAERRRLKSAGVCFLIALLTQEDFALITGGIGLVLWVLRWRTAELDQRAIARWSAGLAVASAAWVLLAVLVVIPAFRGGEVVHYSRYFGDLGSSPGDLLKTALTQPAKVAAILFSQRTLLYVLVLSVPLALLPLRRPLVLLAGGATFAMLSLIQLGNGPAAAGQAVELPPVPYHHFHAPLLPVIFWAAAAGLQERLSGDRRRTLAERAGLPQSPADRARLACLCAALTAVSGSLLPCGAAFWSNQADWGRARLYQPNDRAEKLQRVLARIPPTARVASTDYVHTRLTHYERSYDYSDYLRAVNNYRPGVPADTDYIIIDTGHRYSTIRRPQDIRELREEPATWELLPDETDGMFLVLRRVRAAAN
;
A
#
# COMPACT_ATOMS: atom_id res chain seq x y z
N MET A 1 -53.06 -47.36 -0.37
CA MET A 1 -52.84 -45.99 0.12
C MET A 1 -51.70 -45.98 1.13
N THR A 2 -50.47 -45.74 0.66
CA THR A 2 -49.29 -45.58 1.53
C THR A 2 -49.24 -44.14 2.04
N ARG A 3 -49.54 -43.93 3.33
CA ARG A 3 -49.39 -42.64 4.01
C ARG A 3 -47.91 -42.27 4.06
N THR A 4 -47.50 -41.25 3.32
CA THR A 4 -46.21 -40.59 3.49
C THR A 4 -46.09 -40.03 4.91
N PRO A 5 -44.99 -40.28 5.63
CA PRO A 5 -44.82 -39.75 6.99
C PRO A 5 -44.76 -38.22 6.98
N PRO A 6 -45.22 -37.54 8.04
CA PRO A 6 -45.18 -36.09 8.13
C PRO A 6 -43.73 -35.60 8.11
N VAL A 7 -43.41 -34.73 7.16
CA VAL A 7 -42.11 -34.04 7.08
C VAL A 7 -41.95 -33.19 8.35
N LYS A 8 -41.09 -33.61 9.29
CA LYS A 8 -40.72 -32.82 10.46
C LYS A 8 -40.14 -31.50 10.00
N ARG A 9 -40.82 -30.38 10.27
CA ARG A 9 -40.26 -29.04 10.04
C ARG A 9 -39.03 -28.87 10.95
N PRO A 10 -37.86 -28.49 10.42
CA PRO A 10 -36.67 -28.26 11.23
C PRO A 10 -36.92 -27.13 12.24
N SER A 11 -36.40 -27.26 13.47
CA SER A 11 -36.59 -26.25 14.50
C SER A 11 -35.83 -24.96 14.14
N LEU A 12 -36.53 -23.83 14.16
CA LEU A 12 -35.96 -22.50 13.88
C LEU A 12 -35.34 -21.84 15.12
N LEU A 13 -35.56 -22.40 16.32
CA LEU A 13 -35.11 -21.82 17.59
C LEU A 13 -33.59 -21.65 17.66
N LEU A 14 -32.82 -22.70 17.33
CA LEU A 14 -31.37 -22.64 17.37
C LEU A 14 -30.78 -21.66 16.34
N PRO A 15 -31.22 -21.66 15.07
CA PRO A 15 -30.83 -20.62 14.10
C PRO A 15 -31.12 -19.19 14.56
N LEU A 16 -32.30 -18.94 15.12
CA LEU A 16 -32.70 -17.62 15.63
C LEU A 16 -31.84 -17.19 16.82
N PHE A 17 -31.61 -18.09 17.78
CA PHE A 17 -30.73 -17.83 18.93
C PHE A 17 -29.31 -17.45 18.48
N ARG A 18 -28.76 -18.17 17.49
CA ARG A 18 -27.45 -17.84 16.93
C ARG A 18 -27.42 -16.46 16.27
N LEU A 19 -28.44 -16.10 15.48
CA LEU A 19 -28.50 -14.78 14.85
C LEU A 19 -28.62 -13.64 15.88
N ALA A 20 -29.38 -13.86 16.96
CA ALA A 20 -29.43 -12.93 18.09
C ALA A 20 -28.05 -12.82 18.77
N ALA A 21 -27.38 -13.95 19.04
CA ALA A 21 -26.05 -13.98 19.63
C ALA A 21 -25.00 -13.26 18.75
N VAL A 22 -25.02 -13.47 17.43
CA VAL A 22 -24.17 -12.72 16.47
C VAL A 22 -24.38 -11.22 16.65
N SER A 23 -25.64 -10.79 16.65
CA SER A 23 -26.00 -9.36 16.69
C SER A 23 -25.50 -8.72 18.00
N VAL A 24 -25.72 -9.39 19.13
CA VAL A 24 -25.29 -8.91 20.46
C VAL A 24 -23.77 -8.89 20.59
N LEU A 25 -23.07 -9.97 20.22
CA LEU A 25 -21.61 -10.05 20.37
C LEU A 25 -20.90 -9.07 19.43
N ALA A 26 -21.38 -8.94 18.18
CA ALA A 26 -20.83 -7.98 17.24
C ALA A 26 -21.09 -6.54 17.71
N ALA A 27 -22.29 -6.21 18.16
CA ALA A 27 -22.59 -4.89 18.72
C ALA A 27 -21.76 -4.58 19.96
N LEU A 28 -21.50 -5.57 20.83
CA LEU A 28 -20.66 -5.40 22.01
C LEU A 28 -19.20 -5.14 21.63
N MET A 29 -18.66 -5.90 20.68
CA MET A 29 -17.30 -5.68 20.17
C MET A 29 -17.16 -4.29 19.54
N LEU A 30 -18.12 -3.86 18.71
CA LEU A 30 -18.14 -2.53 18.14
C LEU A 30 -18.27 -1.45 19.21
N TRP A 31 -19.12 -1.67 20.22
CA TRP A 31 -19.31 -0.75 21.33
C TRP A 31 -18.00 -0.53 22.10
N ILE A 32 -17.24 -1.59 22.39
CA ILE A 32 -15.92 -1.48 23.04
C ILE A 32 -14.95 -0.68 22.16
N ILE A 33 -14.78 -1.08 20.90
CA ILE A 33 -13.84 -0.43 19.97
C ILE A 33 -14.16 1.05 19.80
N LEU A 34 -15.45 1.40 19.73
CA LEU A 34 -15.91 2.78 19.55
C LEU A 34 -15.94 3.57 20.86
N SER A 35 -15.94 2.93 22.03
CA SER A 35 -15.89 3.64 23.33
C SER A 35 -14.46 3.96 23.73
N ASP A 36 -13.53 3.04 23.47
CA ASP A 36 -12.15 3.14 23.94
C ASP A 36 -11.32 4.10 23.06
N PRO A 37 -10.78 5.20 23.63
CA PRO A 37 -10.00 6.18 22.88
C PRO A 37 -8.73 5.62 22.24
N ASP A 38 -8.11 4.59 22.84
CA ASP A 38 -6.93 3.94 22.26
C ASP A 38 -7.30 3.09 21.05
N CYS A 39 -8.56 2.66 20.93
CA CYS A 39 -9.05 1.95 19.75
C CYS A 39 -9.49 2.94 18.66
N TRP A 40 -10.56 3.70 18.86
CA TRP A 40 -11.22 4.43 17.76
C TRP A 40 -10.37 5.54 17.14
N ARG A 41 -9.45 6.15 17.90
CA ARG A 41 -8.55 7.19 17.36
C ARG A 41 -7.57 6.65 16.32
N GLN A 42 -7.33 5.34 16.30
CA GLN A 42 -6.53 4.68 15.26
C GLN A 42 -7.35 4.42 13.99
N LEU A 43 -8.68 4.44 14.07
CA LEU A 43 -9.56 4.15 12.95
C LEU A 43 -9.78 5.39 12.09
N TRP A 44 -10.06 6.54 12.72
CA TRP A 44 -10.35 7.81 12.03
C TRP A 44 -10.38 9.01 13.00
N PRO A 45 -10.40 10.25 12.48
CA PRO A 45 -10.46 11.47 13.29
C PRO A 45 -11.80 11.70 14.02
N ASN A 46 -11.82 12.67 14.94
CA ASN A 46 -12.95 12.94 15.83
C ASN A 46 -14.24 13.32 15.10
N ASP A 47 -14.16 14.08 14.00
CA ASP A 47 -15.35 14.48 13.22
C ASP A 47 -16.02 13.28 12.53
N ILE A 48 -15.23 12.33 12.04
CA ILE A 48 -15.75 11.07 11.50
C ILE A 48 -16.40 10.24 12.60
N GLN A 49 -15.75 10.12 13.76
CA GLN A 49 -16.30 9.43 14.92
C GLN A 49 -17.62 10.07 15.35
N ALA A 50 -17.68 11.40 15.48
CA ALA A 50 -18.91 12.12 15.82
C ALA A 50 -20.05 11.82 14.84
N GLY A 51 -19.77 11.82 13.54
CA GLY A 51 -20.73 11.47 12.50
C GLY A 51 -21.27 10.05 12.67
N LEU A 52 -20.40 9.06 12.87
CA LEU A 52 -20.79 7.67 13.09
C LEU A 52 -21.65 7.50 14.36
N LEU A 53 -21.25 8.14 15.45
CA LEU A 53 -21.99 8.10 16.71
C LEU A 53 -23.37 8.72 16.55
N HIS A 54 -23.47 9.88 15.89
CA HIS A 54 -24.76 10.52 15.63
C HIS A 54 -25.72 9.60 14.86
N TRP A 55 -25.24 8.90 13.83
CA TRP A 55 -26.03 7.94 13.06
C TRP A 55 -26.50 6.72 13.87
N THR A 56 -25.75 6.36 14.90
CA THR A 56 -26.07 5.25 15.79
C THR A 56 -26.74 5.71 17.09
N GLY A 57 -27.05 7.00 17.24
CA GLY A 57 -27.69 7.56 18.45
C GLY A 57 -26.76 7.68 19.67
N GLY A 58 -25.45 7.67 19.46
CA GLY A 58 -24.43 8.05 20.44
C GLY A 58 -23.93 9.48 20.25
N GLN A 59 -22.91 9.88 21.03
CA GLN A 59 -22.32 11.23 20.97
C GLN A 59 -20.84 11.25 21.38
N LEU A 60 -20.11 12.27 20.93
CA LEU A 60 -18.82 12.64 21.53
C LEU A 60 -19.06 13.66 22.64
N ARG A 61 -18.36 13.50 23.76
CA ARG A 61 -18.41 14.41 24.90
C ARG A 61 -17.00 14.88 25.25
N THR A 62 -16.82 16.18 25.34
CA THR A 62 -15.58 16.77 25.84
C THR A 62 -15.71 17.03 27.34
N ASP A 63 -14.75 16.57 28.14
CA ASP A 63 -14.71 16.84 29.58
C ASP A 63 -14.08 18.21 29.89
N ALA A 64 -14.08 18.60 31.17
CA ALA A 64 -13.51 19.88 31.61
C ALA A 64 -11.98 19.98 31.43
N ALA A 65 -11.30 18.90 31.06
CA ALA A 65 -9.87 18.85 30.78
C ALA A 65 -9.59 18.76 29.25
N ASP A 66 -10.57 19.15 28.42
CA ASP A 66 -10.52 19.08 26.95
C ASP A 66 -10.28 17.67 26.39
N ARG A 67 -10.55 16.62 27.17
CA ARG A 67 -10.45 15.24 26.69
C ARG A 67 -11.75 14.84 26.01
N VAL A 68 -11.63 14.35 24.79
CA VAL A 68 -12.74 13.84 23.98
C VAL A 68 -13.01 12.38 24.33
N HIS A 69 -14.21 12.13 24.84
CA HIS A 69 -14.77 10.82 25.18
C HIS A 69 -15.84 10.41 24.16
N SER A 70 -15.91 9.12 23.86
CA SER A 70 -16.86 8.55 22.91
C SER A 70 -17.93 7.76 23.64
N GLU A 71 -19.20 8.12 23.45
CA GLU A 71 -20.36 7.50 24.09
C GLU A 71 -21.25 6.83 23.02
N PRO A 72 -20.89 5.65 22.48
CA PRO A 72 -21.71 4.92 21.52
C PRO A 72 -22.97 4.34 22.16
N SER A 73 -24.09 4.43 21.44
CA SER A 73 -25.34 3.77 21.83
C SER A 73 -25.30 2.28 21.46
N PHE A 74 -25.30 1.42 22.48
CA PHE A 74 -25.36 -0.03 22.26
C PHE A 74 -26.62 -0.43 21.49
N ALA A 75 -27.77 0.18 21.78
CA ALA A 75 -29.02 -0.11 21.08
C ALA A 75 -28.93 0.25 19.59
N GLY A 76 -28.32 1.38 19.25
CA GLY A 76 -28.12 1.78 17.86
C GLY A 76 -27.15 0.88 17.11
N LEU A 77 -26.04 0.47 17.73
CA LEU A 77 -25.11 -0.51 17.16
C LEU A 77 -25.77 -1.88 16.97
N LEU A 78 -26.59 -2.31 17.93
CA LEU A 78 -27.36 -3.55 17.83
C LEU A 78 -28.34 -3.51 16.65
N LEU A 79 -29.01 -2.38 16.43
CA LEU A 79 -29.88 -2.18 15.27
C LEU A 79 -29.08 -2.15 13.96
N ALA A 80 -27.93 -1.48 13.94
CA ALA A 80 -27.07 -1.39 12.76
C ALA A 80 -26.56 -2.77 12.29
N VAL A 81 -26.26 -3.68 13.22
CA VAL A 81 -25.87 -5.07 12.90
C VAL A 81 -27.08 -5.98 12.66
N GLY A 82 -28.12 -5.85 13.50
CA GLY A 82 -29.27 -6.75 13.51
C GLY A 82 -30.21 -6.56 12.32
N LEU A 83 -30.48 -5.31 11.92
CA LEU A 83 -31.46 -5.01 10.87
C LEU A 83 -31.08 -5.62 9.50
N PRO A 84 -29.82 -5.53 9.01
CA PRO A 84 -29.41 -6.20 7.77
C PRO A 84 -29.58 -7.73 7.83
N LEU A 85 -29.28 -8.36 8.97
CA LEU A 85 -29.45 -9.81 9.16
C LEU A 85 -30.94 -10.21 9.13
N VAL A 86 -31.81 -9.42 9.76
CA VAL A 86 -33.26 -9.62 9.73
C VAL A 86 -33.79 -9.44 8.31
N MET A 87 -33.39 -8.38 7.60
CA MET A 87 -33.78 -8.14 6.21
C MET A 87 -33.34 -9.31 5.30
N ALA A 88 -32.10 -9.78 5.42
CA ALA A 88 -31.62 -10.92 4.66
C ALA A 88 -32.40 -12.21 4.97
N ALA A 89 -32.71 -12.47 6.25
CA ALA A 89 -33.53 -13.60 6.66
C ALA A 89 -34.94 -13.54 6.04
N VAL A 90 -35.56 -12.35 5.99
CA VAL A 90 -36.87 -12.12 5.38
C VAL A 90 -36.81 -12.32 3.86
N MET A 91 -35.84 -11.72 3.17
CA MET A 91 -35.65 -11.86 1.72
C MET A 91 -35.37 -13.30 1.29
N GLN A 92 -34.62 -14.05 2.10
CA GLN A 92 -34.40 -15.47 1.79
C GLN A 92 -35.64 -16.31 2.00
N ARG A 93 -36.45 -16.00 3.03
CA ARG A 93 -37.71 -16.71 3.30
C ARG A 93 -38.73 -16.55 2.17
N THR A 94 -38.76 -15.41 1.49
CA THR A 94 -39.61 -15.20 0.31
C THR A 94 -39.10 -15.93 -0.93
N SER A 95 -37.79 -16.22 -1.01
CA SER A 95 -37.18 -16.96 -2.13
C SER A 95 -37.16 -18.49 -1.97
N GLN A 96 -37.00 -19.00 -0.73
CA GLN A 96 -36.95 -20.43 -0.40
C GLN A 96 -37.56 -20.64 1.00
N ALA A 97 -38.71 -21.31 1.07
CA ALA A 97 -39.43 -21.50 2.33
C ALA A 97 -38.64 -22.39 3.32
N GLY A 98 -38.12 -21.79 4.40
CA GLY A 98 -37.55 -22.49 5.57
C GLY A 98 -36.03 -22.72 5.57
N ALA A 99 -35.36 -22.69 4.42
CA ALA A 99 -33.90 -22.89 4.33
C ALA A 99 -33.08 -21.64 4.64
N GLY A 100 -33.64 -20.44 4.43
CA GLY A 100 -32.92 -19.16 4.54
C GLY A 100 -32.33 -18.88 5.92
N VAL A 101 -33.15 -18.90 6.98
CA VAL A 101 -32.70 -18.56 8.35
C VAL A 101 -31.61 -19.52 8.85
N ALA A 102 -31.75 -20.81 8.56
CA ALA A 102 -30.78 -21.83 8.96
C ALA A 102 -29.44 -21.67 8.22
N GLU A 103 -29.48 -21.32 6.93
CA GLU A 103 -28.28 -21.06 6.14
C GLU A 103 -27.60 -19.75 6.57
N LEU A 104 -28.34 -18.66 6.75
CA LEU A 104 -27.81 -17.39 7.25
C LEU A 104 -27.17 -17.55 8.63
N SER A 105 -27.83 -18.31 9.52
CA SER A 105 -27.28 -18.65 10.84
C SER A 105 -25.98 -19.44 10.75
N ARG A 106 -25.85 -20.35 9.77
CA ARG A 106 -24.61 -21.09 9.52
C ARG A 106 -23.50 -20.18 9.00
N ARG A 107 -23.81 -19.30 8.04
CA ARG A 107 -22.85 -18.37 7.44
C ARG A 107 -22.34 -17.30 8.40
N THR A 108 -23.10 -16.97 9.44
CA THR A 108 -22.71 -16.01 10.48
C THR A 108 -21.98 -16.65 11.67
N LEU A 109 -21.85 -17.99 11.70
CA LEU A 109 -21.12 -18.69 12.76
C LEU A 109 -19.66 -18.24 12.94
N PRO A 110 -18.87 -17.97 11.88
CA PRO A 110 -17.54 -17.38 12.02
C PRO A 110 -17.55 -16.06 12.79
N CYS A 111 -18.58 -15.23 12.63
CA CYS A 111 -18.71 -13.95 13.34
C CYS A 111 -18.89 -14.17 14.84
N VAL A 112 -19.73 -15.14 15.24
CA VAL A 112 -19.93 -15.50 16.67
C VAL A 112 -18.61 -15.92 17.29
N ILE A 113 -17.90 -16.84 16.62
CA ILE A 113 -16.65 -17.41 17.13
C ILE A 113 -15.61 -16.30 17.24
N PHE A 114 -15.46 -15.49 16.19
CA PHE A 114 -14.48 -14.41 16.16
C PHE A 114 -14.75 -13.34 17.22
N ALA A 115 -15.97 -12.80 17.27
CA ALA A 115 -16.35 -11.79 18.25
C ALA A 115 -16.24 -12.33 19.68
N GLY A 116 -16.68 -13.58 19.93
CA GLY A 116 -16.58 -14.21 21.24
C GLY A 116 -15.13 -14.39 21.72
N VAL A 117 -14.24 -14.84 20.84
CA VAL A 117 -12.80 -14.98 21.14
C VAL A 117 -12.17 -13.60 21.37
N TRP A 118 -12.46 -12.62 20.51
CA TRP A 118 -11.92 -11.27 20.65
C TRP A 118 -12.36 -10.62 21.98
N LEU A 119 -13.64 -10.74 22.34
CA LEU A 119 -14.19 -10.23 23.60
C LEU A 119 -13.57 -10.92 24.82
N LEU A 120 -13.35 -12.23 24.74
CA LEU A 120 -12.66 -12.98 25.81
C LEU A 120 -11.22 -12.49 25.97
N LEU A 121 -10.48 -12.34 24.87
CA LEU A 121 -9.11 -11.81 24.90
C LEU A 121 -9.08 -10.37 25.45
N TRP A 122 -10.03 -9.54 25.05
CA TRP A 122 -10.17 -8.18 25.57
C TRP A 122 -10.38 -8.17 27.09
N LEU A 123 -11.31 -8.99 27.59
CA LEU A 123 -11.65 -9.10 29.01
C LEU A 123 -10.48 -9.61 29.86
N VAL A 124 -9.76 -10.63 29.37
CA VAL A 124 -8.67 -11.28 30.14
C VAL A 124 -7.33 -10.57 29.98
N SER A 125 -7.15 -9.72 28.95
CA SER A 125 -5.86 -9.10 28.65
C SER A 125 -5.26 -8.29 29.81
N PRO A 126 -6.01 -7.38 30.48
CA PRO A 126 -5.44 -6.53 31.51
C PRO A 126 -5.10 -7.32 32.78
N LEU A 127 -5.78 -8.45 32.99
CA LEU A 127 -5.68 -9.27 34.19
C LEU A 127 -4.57 -10.34 34.09
N PHE A 128 -4.37 -10.91 32.90
CA PHE A 128 -3.53 -12.11 32.74
C PHE A 128 -2.47 -12.02 31.65
N LEU A 129 -2.61 -11.13 30.65
CA LEU A 129 -1.71 -11.06 29.50
C LEU A 129 -0.81 -9.81 29.49
N GLY A 130 -1.11 -8.84 30.37
CA GLY A 130 -0.30 -7.65 30.59
C GLY A 130 -0.59 -6.51 29.61
N VAL A 131 -0.08 -5.33 29.96
CA VAL A 131 -0.34 -4.05 29.25
C VAL A 131 0.07 -4.10 27.78
N ASN A 132 1.21 -4.74 27.47
CA ASN A 132 1.69 -4.86 26.08
C ASN A 132 0.72 -5.66 25.19
N PHE A 133 0.01 -6.65 25.73
CA PHE A 133 -0.96 -7.41 24.96
C PHE A 133 -2.27 -6.62 24.77
N THR A 134 -2.71 -5.87 25.79
CA THR A 134 -3.84 -4.94 25.65
C THR A 134 -3.55 -3.89 24.59
N GLN A 135 -2.36 -3.29 24.59
CA GLN A 135 -1.95 -2.33 23.55
C GLN A 135 -1.95 -2.96 22.15
N PHE A 136 -1.54 -4.22 22.04
CA PHE A 136 -1.61 -4.97 20.77
C PHE A 136 -3.05 -5.19 20.30
N LEU A 137 -4.00 -5.48 21.21
CA LEU A 137 -5.41 -5.56 20.87
C LEU A 137 -5.97 -4.22 20.38
N CYS A 138 -5.61 -3.10 21.02
CA CYS A 138 -5.97 -1.76 20.57
C CYS A 138 -5.39 -1.47 19.18
N THR A 139 -4.10 -1.76 18.98
CA THR A 139 -3.38 -1.55 17.71
C THR A 139 -3.95 -2.39 16.55
N THR A 140 -4.59 -3.51 16.86
CA THR A 140 -5.23 -4.39 15.87
C THR A 140 -6.76 -4.24 15.83
N ALA A 141 -7.33 -3.24 16.52
CA ALA A 141 -8.78 -3.02 16.60
C ALA A 141 -9.38 -2.72 15.22
N ALA A 142 -8.72 -1.90 14.40
CA ALA A 142 -9.17 -1.60 13.03
C ALA A 142 -9.28 -2.87 12.16
N PHE A 143 -8.26 -3.74 12.21
CA PHE A 143 -8.27 -5.02 11.50
C PHE A 143 -9.33 -5.98 12.03
N SER A 144 -9.51 -6.00 13.35
CA SER A 144 -10.49 -6.85 14.01
C SER A 144 -11.92 -6.42 13.64
N MET A 145 -12.20 -5.11 13.67
CA MET A 145 -13.47 -4.54 13.25
C MET A 145 -13.75 -4.82 11.77
N ALA A 146 -12.77 -4.58 10.89
CA ALA A 146 -12.90 -4.84 9.47
C ALA A 146 -13.18 -6.32 9.17
N LEU A 147 -12.49 -7.24 9.85
CA LEU A 147 -12.73 -8.68 9.69
C LEU A 147 -14.14 -9.08 10.16
N LEU A 148 -14.58 -8.57 11.31
CA LEU A 148 -15.95 -8.83 11.82
C LEU A 148 -17.01 -8.39 10.80
N LEU A 149 -16.92 -7.14 10.33
CA LEU A 149 -17.86 -6.57 9.37
C LEU A 149 -17.80 -7.30 8.02
N ALA A 150 -16.61 -7.68 7.56
CA ALA A 150 -16.43 -8.45 6.33
C ALA A 150 -17.08 -9.83 6.42
N LEU A 151 -16.93 -10.53 7.56
CA LEU A 151 -17.60 -11.81 7.80
C LEU A 151 -19.13 -11.66 7.82
N LEU A 152 -19.64 -10.61 8.48
CA LEU A 152 -21.08 -10.30 8.50
C LEU A 152 -21.63 -10.04 7.10
N TRP A 153 -20.99 -9.18 6.31
CA TRP A 153 -21.43 -8.88 4.94
C TRP A 153 -21.24 -10.04 3.97
N ASN A 154 -20.20 -10.85 4.15
CA ASN A 154 -20.01 -12.05 3.34
C ASN A 154 -21.08 -13.12 3.63
N ALA A 155 -21.62 -13.15 4.85
CA ALA A 155 -22.72 -14.03 5.21
C ALA A 155 -24.04 -13.66 4.52
N LEU A 156 -24.22 -12.40 4.14
CA LEU A 156 -25.40 -11.93 3.42
C LEU A 156 -25.43 -12.53 2.00
N PRO A 157 -26.58 -13.04 1.54
CA PRO A 157 -26.73 -13.56 0.19
C PRO A 157 -26.48 -12.44 -0.84
N VAL A 158 -25.71 -12.75 -1.88
CA VAL A 158 -25.70 -11.91 -3.09
C VAL A 158 -26.96 -12.27 -3.87
N PRO A 159 -27.75 -11.28 -4.36
CA PRO A 159 -28.83 -11.56 -5.30
C PRO A 159 -28.24 -12.38 -6.46
N ALA A 160 -28.73 -13.60 -6.65
CA ALA A 160 -28.32 -14.39 -7.81
C ALA A 160 -28.59 -13.55 -9.06
N GLU A 161 -27.59 -13.41 -9.94
CA GLU A 161 -27.87 -12.93 -11.29
C GLU A 161 -29.04 -13.76 -11.82
N ARG A 162 -30.16 -13.12 -12.15
CA ARG A 162 -31.37 -13.79 -12.67
C ARG A 162 -31.13 -14.48 -14.04
N GLY A 163 -29.88 -14.64 -14.48
CA GLY A 163 -29.48 -15.35 -15.67
C GLY A 163 -28.49 -16.47 -15.32
N GLY A 164 -29.00 -17.70 -15.28
CA GLY A 164 -28.19 -18.91 -15.29
C GLY A 164 -27.92 -19.47 -13.90
N ALA A 165 -28.80 -20.39 -13.48
CA ALA A 165 -28.33 -21.51 -12.69
C ALA A 165 -27.23 -22.21 -13.50
N GLU A 166 -25.97 -21.86 -13.26
CA GLU A 166 -24.84 -22.73 -13.56
C GLU A 166 -25.01 -23.96 -12.67
N VAL A 167 -25.84 -24.89 -13.14
CA VAL A 167 -25.66 -26.30 -12.84
C VAL A 167 -24.25 -26.60 -13.32
N ALA A 168 -23.35 -26.83 -12.36
CA ALA A 168 -22.02 -27.35 -12.61
C ALA A 168 -22.14 -28.56 -13.55
N GLY A 169 -21.87 -28.37 -14.85
CA GLY A 169 -21.87 -29.42 -15.86
C GLY A 169 -22.65 -29.18 -17.16
N THR A 170 -23.48 -28.14 -17.31
CA THR A 170 -24.34 -28.01 -18.52
C THR A 170 -24.20 -26.72 -19.35
N GLY A 171 -23.43 -25.73 -18.88
CA GLY A 171 -23.11 -24.56 -19.68
C GLY A 171 -22.10 -24.89 -20.78
N GLY A 172 -22.48 -24.72 -22.05
CA GLY A 172 -21.54 -24.90 -23.16
C GLY A 172 -20.32 -23.96 -23.04
N PRO A 173 -19.17 -24.29 -23.66
CA PRO A 173 -17.93 -23.50 -23.54
C PRO A 173 -18.12 -22.01 -23.88
N ALA A 174 -19.10 -21.66 -24.72
CA ALA A 174 -19.43 -20.28 -25.06
C ALA A 174 -19.97 -19.45 -23.86
N THR A 175 -20.79 -20.02 -22.97
CA THR A 175 -21.37 -19.29 -21.83
C THR A 175 -20.33 -18.99 -20.75
N VAL A 176 -19.44 -19.96 -20.48
CA VAL A 176 -18.30 -19.81 -19.55
C VAL A 176 -17.33 -18.73 -20.05
N VAL A 177 -17.06 -18.69 -21.36
CA VAL A 177 -16.22 -17.65 -21.97
C VAL A 177 -16.90 -16.28 -21.90
N ALA A 178 -18.20 -16.19 -22.17
CA ALA A 178 -18.95 -14.94 -22.08
C ALA A 178 -18.99 -14.37 -20.65
N GLY A 179 -19.25 -15.20 -19.64
CA GLY A 179 -19.21 -14.80 -18.23
C GLY A 179 -17.81 -14.30 -17.82
N SER A 180 -16.76 -15.00 -18.24
CA SER A 180 -15.38 -14.57 -18.01
C SER A 180 -15.05 -13.21 -18.63
N ARG A 181 -15.58 -12.90 -19.83
CA ARG A 181 -15.38 -11.60 -20.49
C ARG A 181 -16.07 -10.47 -19.75
N ARG A 182 -17.30 -10.71 -19.26
CA ARG A 182 -18.04 -9.73 -18.44
C ARG A 182 -17.31 -9.39 -17.14
N SER A 183 -16.88 -10.41 -16.40
CA SER A 183 -16.11 -10.22 -15.17
C SER A 183 -14.82 -9.43 -15.42
N LEU A 184 -14.08 -9.76 -16.48
CA LEU A 184 -12.87 -9.02 -16.85
C LEU A 184 -13.18 -7.57 -17.25
N LEU A 185 -14.25 -7.33 -18.00
CA LEU A 185 -14.66 -5.96 -18.38
C LEU A 185 -14.96 -5.11 -17.14
N VAL A 186 -15.69 -5.66 -16.15
CA VAL A 186 -15.96 -4.96 -14.88
C VAL A 186 -14.65 -4.61 -14.17
N VAL A 187 -13.70 -5.54 -14.11
CA VAL A 187 -12.37 -5.31 -13.52
C VAL A 187 -11.62 -4.20 -14.25
N LEU A 188 -11.62 -4.20 -15.59
CA LEU A 188 -10.94 -3.18 -16.39
C LEU A 188 -11.58 -1.80 -16.21
N LEU A 189 -12.91 -1.72 -16.18
CA LEU A 189 -13.62 -0.47 -15.90
C LEU A 189 -13.30 0.05 -14.49
N ALA A 190 -13.27 -0.84 -13.49
CA ALA A 190 -12.86 -0.47 -12.14
C ALA A 190 -11.41 0.02 -12.08
N ALA A 191 -10.49 -0.61 -12.83
CA ALA A 191 -9.10 -0.17 -12.92
C ALA A 191 -8.96 1.20 -13.59
N VAL A 192 -9.71 1.48 -14.66
CA VAL A 192 -9.74 2.80 -15.31
C VAL A 192 -10.30 3.87 -14.37
N LEU A 193 -11.37 3.54 -13.64
CA LEU A 193 -11.96 4.47 -12.66
C LEU A 193 -10.98 4.76 -11.51
N TRP A 194 -10.35 3.72 -10.97
CA TRP A 194 -9.34 3.86 -9.91
C TRP A 194 -8.15 4.69 -10.39
N GLN A 195 -7.60 4.37 -11.57
CA GLN A 195 -6.55 5.12 -12.24
C GLN A 195 -6.89 6.60 -12.35
N SER A 196 -8.08 6.89 -12.88
CA SER A 196 -8.50 8.27 -13.14
C SER A 196 -8.69 9.04 -11.84
N ALA A 197 -9.31 8.42 -10.83
CA ALA A 197 -9.51 9.04 -9.54
C ALA A 197 -8.17 9.33 -8.83
N SER A 198 -7.28 8.34 -8.76
CA SER A 198 -5.96 8.52 -8.14
C SER A 198 -5.12 9.56 -8.91
N PHE A 199 -5.06 9.48 -10.24
CA PHE A 199 -4.30 10.46 -11.04
C PHE A 199 -4.79 11.89 -10.84
N LEU A 200 -6.11 12.10 -10.74
CA LEU A 200 -6.67 13.43 -10.46
C LEU A 200 -6.26 13.95 -9.06
N LEU A 201 -6.15 13.06 -8.07
CA LEU A 201 -5.63 13.42 -6.75
C LEU A 201 -4.14 13.76 -6.79
N ASN A 202 -3.32 12.94 -7.45
CA ASN A 202 -1.89 13.20 -7.65
C ASN A 202 -1.65 14.52 -8.38
N ARG A 203 -2.43 14.79 -9.44
CA ARG A 203 -2.40 16.07 -10.14
C ARG A 203 -2.77 17.22 -9.23
N SER A 204 -3.79 17.09 -8.40
CA SER A 204 -4.18 18.14 -7.46
C SER A 204 -3.10 18.41 -6.41
N LEU A 205 -2.38 17.39 -5.92
CA LEU A 205 -1.23 17.57 -5.02
C LEU A 205 -0.10 18.34 -5.72
N TYR A 206 0.20 17.98 -6.97
CA TYR A 206 1.20 18.65 -7.78
C TYR A 206 0.82 20.12 -8.02
N ASP A 207 -0.43 20.38 -8.44
CA ASP A 207 -0.98 21.71 -8.67
C ASP A 207 -1.03 22.55 -7.39
N ASN A 208 -1.11 21.95 -6.21
CA ASN A 208 -1.09 22.66 -4.92
C ASN A 208 0.32 22.86 -4.33
N LEU A 209 1.38 22.46 -5.05
CA LEU A 209 2.78 22.47 -4.58
C LEU A 209 2.95 21.69 -3.26
N LEU A 210 2.40 20.48 -3.22
CA LEU A 210 2.47 19.55 -2.09
C LEU A 210 3.28 18.29 -2.40
N VAL A 211 3.78 18.15 -3.63
CA VAL A 211 4.68 17.07 -4.03
C VAL A 211 6.13 17.52 -3.80
N PRO A 212 6.94 16.79 -3.01
CA PRO A 212 8.36 17.08 -2.85
C PRO A 212 9.14 16.67 -4.09
N HIS A 213 10.29 17.31 -4.36
CA HIS A 213 11.14 16.89 -5.48
C HIS A 213 11.93 15.63 -5.13
N GLY A 214 12.50 15.59 -3.93
CA GLY A 214 13.17 14.40 -3.40
C GLY A 214 12.26 13.17 -3.44
N ASP A 215 12.78 12.08 -3.96
CA ASP A 215 12.08 10.80 -4.16
C ASP A 215 10.82 10.87 -5.06
N SER A 216 10.47 12.00 -5.70
CA SER A 216 9.35 12.08 -6.65
C SER A 216 9.77 12.74 -7.97
N ALA A 217 9.80 14.08 -8.06
CA ALA A 217 10.09 14.78 -9.33
C ALA A 217 11.52 14.56 -9.85
N MET A 218 12.45 14.18 -8.98
CA MET A 218 13.81 13.78 -9.32
C MET A 218 13.91 12.75 -10.47
N TYR A 219 12.97 11.80 -10.56
CA TYR A 219 13.00 10.80 -11.64
C TYR A 219 12.68 11.38 -13.01
N GLU A 220 11.96 12.51 -13.06
CA GLU A 220 11.72 13.23 -14.31
C GLU A 220 12.96 14.02 -14.75
N GLU A 221 13.69 14.58 -13.78
CA GLU A 221 15.01 15.19 -13.99
C GLU A 221 16.00 14.20 -14.64
N HIS A 222 16.02 12.94 -14.18
CA HIS A 222 16.85 11.90 -14.79
C HIS A 222 16.56 11.70 -16.29
N LEU A 223 15.28 11.68 -16.67
CA LEU A 223 14.88 11.53 -18.07
C LEU A 223 15.31 12.75 -18.86
N TRP A 224 14.94 13.95 -18.39
CA TRP A 224 15.27 15.22 -19.04
C TRP A 224 16.77 15.35 -19.27
N ASN A 225 17.59 15.13 -18.24
CA ASN A 225 19.04 15.24 -18.31
C ASN A 225 19.66 14.22 -19.28
N THR A 226 19.10 13.02 -19.37
CA THR A 226 19.62 11.95 -20.25
C THR A 226 19.59 12.36 -21.72
N TRP A 227 18.46 12.86 -22.23
CA TRP A 227 18.34 13.19 -23.66
C TRP A 227 18.83 14.59 -24.02
N HIS A 228 19.05 15.46 -23.03
CA HIS A 228 19.71 16.77 -23.21
C HIS A 228 21.25 16.72 -23.06
N GLY A 229 21.85 15.53 -23.02
CA GLY A 229 23.30 15.38 -22.94
C GLY A 229 23.92 15.72 -21.58
N LYS A 230 23.09 15.90 -20.54
CA LYS A 230 23.53 16.08 -19.16
C LYS A 230 23.78 14.74 -18.47
N GLY A 231 23.33 13.61 -19.04
CA GLY A 231 23.55 12.26 -18.49
C GLY A 231 22.57 11.92 -17.36
N PHE A 232 22.76 10.76 -16.73
CA PHE A 232 21.82 10.21 -15.74
C PHE A 232 22.08 10.74 -14.31
N ARG A 233 22.05 12.07 -14.15
CA ARG A 233 22.31 12.74 -12.87
C ARG A 233 21.07 13.44 -12.33
N SER A 234 21.02 13.59 -11.02
CA SER A 234 20.11 14.48 -10.27
C SER A 234 20.98 15.41 -9.43
N TYR A 235 20.63 16.70 -9.37
CA TYR A 235 21.40 17.68 -8.59
C TYR A 235 21.07 17.67 -7.09
N LEU A 236 20.17 16.78 -6.65
CA LEU A 236 19.94 16.45 -5.23
C LEU A 236 20.99 15.48 -4.67
N ASP A 237 21.53 14.61 -5.52
CA ASP A 237 22.37 13.47 -5.12
C ASP A 237 23.86 13.74 -5.27
N GLN A 238 24.67 12.89 -4.65
CA GLN A 238 26.13 12.89 -4.80
C GLN A 238 26.53 12.38 -6.21
N GLY A 239 26.33 13.18 -7.26
CA GLY A 239 26.73 12.82 -8.62
C GLY A 239 25.67 12.04 -9.41
N LEU A 240 26.00 10.83 -9.89
CA LEU A 240 25.03 9.98 -10.61
C LEU A 240 24.18 9.19 -9.58
N PHE A 241 22.86 9.19 -9.75
CA PHE A 241 21.92 8.50 -8.86
C PHE A 241 22.19 6.99 -8.69
N LEU A 242 22.92 6.38 -9.63
CA LEU A 242 23.35 4.98 -9.57
C LEU A 242 24.23 4.64 -8.36
N GLY A 243 24.81 5.63 -7.69
CA GLY A 243 25.50 5.47 -6.42
C GLY A 243 24.57 5.32 -5.21
N GLU A 244 23.28 5.59 -5.36
CA GLU A 244 22.29 5.41 -4.30
C GLU A 244 21.46 4.14 -4.52
N HIS A 245 20.84 4.03 -5.69
CA HIS A 245 20.09 2.85 -6.08
C HIS A 245 20.25 2.56 -7.58
N ILE A 246 20.21 1.28 -7.95
CA ILE A 246 20.18 0.89 -9.36
C ILE A 246 18.73 0.90 -9.85
N GLN A 247 18.17 2.09 -10.01
CA GLN A 247 16.80 2.28 -10.49
C GLN A 247 16.81 2.93 -11.86
N VAL A 248 16.68 2.11 -12.90
CA VAL A 248 16.74 2.55 -14.30
C VAL A 248 15.48 2.19 -15.08
N VAL A 249 14.50 1.55 -14.44
CA VAL A 249 13.24 1.14 -15.10
C VAL A 249 12.48 2.31 -15.74
N HIS A 250 12.54 3.50 -15.14
CA HIS A 250 11.85 4.69 -15.66
C HIS A 250 12.48 5.18 -16.98
N LEU A 251 13.73 4.80 -17.32
CA LEU A 251 14.32 5.07 -18.63
C LEU A 251 13.53 4.44 -19.78
N LEU A 252 12.76 3.37 -19.52
CA LEU A 252 11.86 2.80 -20.52
C LEU A 252 10.76 3.78 -20.97
N LEU A 253 10.50 4.82 -20.16
CA LEU A 253 9.52 5.86 -20.45
C LEU A 253 10.11 7.03 -21.26
N LEU A 254 11.42 7.03 -21.51
CA LEU A 254 12.12 8.11 -22.20
C LEU A 254 11.46 8.48 -23.55
N PRO A 255 11.06 7.54 -24.43
CA PRO A 255 10.40 7.91 -25.69
C PRO A 255 9.06 8.64 -25.49
N LEU A 256 8.31 8.30 -24.44
CA LEU A 256 7.05 8.96 -24.12
C LEU A 256 7.30 10.34 -23.50
N HIS A 257 8.31 10.45 -22.64
CA HIS A 257 8.73 11.72 -22.05
C HIS A 257 9.23 12.71 -23.11
N MET A 258 9.92 12.26 -24.16
CA MET A 258 10.29 13.13 -25.28
C MET A 258 9.09 13.73 -26.02
N LEU A 259 7.93 13.04 -26.02
CA LEU A 259 6.69 13.55 -26.62
C LEU A 259 5.95 14.50 -25.67
N TRP A 260 6.01 14.22 -24.36
CA TRP A 260 5.41 15.06 -23.33
C TRP A 260 6.35 15.15 -22.11
N PRO A 261 7.30 16.09 -22.13
CA PRO A 261 8.33 16.18 -21.09
C PRO A 261 7.72 16.82 -19.86
N HIS A 262 7.06 16.02 -19.03
CA HIS A 262 6.32 16.53 -17.89
C HIS A 262 6.22 15.47 -16.78
N TYR A 263 6.39 15.91 -15.53
CA TYR A 263 6.26 15.07 -14.34
C TYR A 263 4.96 14.24 -14.31
N LEU A 264 3.84 14.90 -14.59
CA LEU A 264 2.52 14.25 -14.61
C LEU A 264 2.39 13.08 -15.61
N LEU A 265 3.22 13.00 -16.66
CA LEU A 265 3.24 11.82 -17.54
C LEU A 265 3.73 10.59 -16.77
N LEU A 266 4.83 10.73 -16.01
CA LEU A 266 5.40 9.65 -15.22
C LEU A 266 4.39 9.22 -14.14
N GLU A 267 3.76 10.18 -13.48
CA GLU A 267 2.71 9.90 -12.51
C GLU A 267 1.54 9.11 -13.10
N TRP A 268 1.02 9.57 -14.23
CA TRP A 268 -0.05 8.87 -14.92
C TRP A 268 0.32 7.43 -15.25
N LEU A 269 1.55 7.20 -15.72
CA LEU A 269 2.06 5.86 -16.04
C LEU A 269 2.30 5.02 -14.77
N SER A 270 2.74 5.62 -13.67
CA SER A 270 2.96 4.96 -12.38
C SER A 270 1.65 4.42 -11.82
N THR A 271 0.63 5.27 -11.71
CA THR A 271 -0.71 4.84 -11.29
C THR A 271 -1.25 3.78 -12.26
N ALA A 272 -1.00 3.91 -13.58
CA ALA A 272 -1.50 2.97 -14.58
C ALA A 272 -0.88 1.58 -14.41
N CYS A 273 0.39 1.53 -14.01
CA CYS A 273 1.08 0.30 -13.64
C CYS A 273 0.43 -0.36 -12.42
N LEU A 274 0.03 0.40 -11.40
CA LEU A 274 -0.71 -0.14 -10.26
C LEU A 274 -2.08 -0.67 -10.69
N ALA A 275 -2.83 0.10 -11.47
CA ALA A 275 -4.16 -0.27 -11.93
C ALA A 275 -4.16 -1.54 -12.81
N ILE A 276 -3.20 -1.67 -13.75
CA ILE A 276 -3.18 -2.78 -14.72
C ILE A 276 -2.82 -4.14 -14.08
N CYS A 277 -2.25 -4.15 -12.87
CA CYS A 277 -1.94 -5.39 -12.14
C CYS A 277 -3.19 -6.26 -11.89
N VAL A 278 -4.40 -5.69 -11.94
CA VAL A 278 -5.66 -6.45 -11.88
C VAL A 278 -5.75 -7.55 -12.95
N VAL A 279 -5.13 -7.37 -14.12
CA VAL A 279 -5.23 -8.31 -15.25
C VAL A 279 -4.48 -9.61 -14.95
N PRO A 280 -3.17 -9.61 -14.63
CA PRO A 280 -2.48 -10.82 -14.21
C PRO A 280 -3.06 -11.40 -12.91
N ILE A 281 -3.55 -10.58 -11.97
CA ILE A 281 -4.24 -11.07 -10.77
C ILE A 281 -5.51 -11.85 -11.13
N PHE A 282 -6.39 -11.28 -11.96
CA PHE A 282 -7.60 -11.94 -12.47
C PHE A 282 -7.25 -13.26 -13.18
N SER A 283 -6.22 -13.20 -14.02
CA SER A 283 -5.71 -14.33 -14.78
C SER A 283 -5.22 -15.48 -13.87
N MET A 284 -4.42 -15.18 -12.84
CA MET A 284 -3.95 -16.16 -11.86
C MET A 284 -5.10 -16.71 -11.02
N ALA A 285 -5.94 -15.83 -10.47
CA ALA A 285 -7.07 -16.19 -9.63
C ALA A 285 -8.04 -17.12 -10.35
N ARG A 286 -8.35 -16.85 -11.63
CA ARG A 286 -9.20 -17.70 -12.45
C ARG A 286 -8.59 -19.08 -12.67
N ARG A 287 -7.28 -19.17 -12.94
CA ARG A 287 -6.61 -20.47 -13.11
C ARG A 287 -6.60 -21.30 -11.83
N TRP A 288 -6.28 -20.68 -10.70
CA TRP A 288 -6.20 -21.40 -9.42
C TRP A 288 -7.57 -21.80 -8.87
N SER A 289 -8.59 -20.97 -9.08
CA SER A 289 -9.94 -21.21 -8.55
C SER A 289 -10.90 -21.93 -9.49
N GLY A 290 -10.67 -21.85 -10.81
CA GLY A 290 -11.64 -22.25 -11.82
C GLY A 290 -12.85 -21.31 -11.97
N SER A 291 -12.90 -20.18 -11.23
CA SER A 291 -14.06 -19.29 -11.16
C SER A 291 -13.75 -17.86 -11.62
N SER A 292 -14.50 -17.37 -12.60
CA SER A 292 -14.41 -15.97 -13.05
C SER A 292 -14.89 -14.98 -11.98
N GLN A 293 -15.85 -15.39 -11.14
CA GLN A 293 -16.33 -14.57 -10.02
C GLN A 293 -15.27 -14.45 -8.92
N ALA A 294 -14.59 -15.55 -8.57
CA ALA A 294 -13.47 -15.48 -7.64
C ALA A 294 -12.33 -14.59 -8.17
N ALA A 295 -12.08 -14.64 -9.47
CA ALA A 295 -11.10 -13.79 -10.13
C ALA A 295 -11.49 -12.30 -10.12
N LEU A 296 -12.77 -11.98 -10.38
CA LEU A 296 -13.32 -10.63 -10.25
C LEU A 296 -13.08 -10.08 -8.85
N TRP A 297 -13.51 -10.81 -7.81
CA TRP A 297 -13.40 -10.34 -6.43
C TRP A 297 -11.95 -10.15 -5.99
N LEU A 298 -11.03 -11.07 -6.32
CA LEU A 298 -9.63 -10.90 -5.94
C LEU A 298 -8.95 -9.75 -6.70
N ALA A 299 -9.33 -9.52 -7.96
CA ALA A 299 -8.85 -8.37 -8.73
C ALA A 299 -9.39 -7.04 -8.20
N LEU A 300 -10.66 -6.97 -7.77
CA LEU A 300 -11.20 -5.80 -7.08
C LEU A 300 -10.55 -5.60 -5.70
N ALA A 301 -10.22 -6.68 -4.99
CA ALA A 301 -9.49 -6.60 -3.73
C ALA A 301 -8.16 -5.87 -3.89
N TRP A 302 -7.44 -6.04 -5.01
CA TRP A 302 -6.21 -5.30 -5.31
C TRP A 302 -6.43 -3.78 -5.32
N LEU A 303 -7.45 -3.30 -6.03
CA LEU A 303 -7.76 -1.86 -6.13
C LEU A 303 -8.26 -1.24 -4.82
N LEU A 304 -8.63 -2.08 -3.85
CA LEU A 304 -9.09 -1.68 -2.51
C LEU A 304 -8.05 -2.02 -1.43
N TYR A 305 -6.91 -2.59 -1.80
CA TYR A 305 -5.91 -3.05 -0.87
C TYR A 305 -5.08 -1.85 -0.39
N PHE A 306 -5.39 -1.33 0.81
CA PHE A 306 -4.77 -0.10 1.30
C PHE A 306 -3.22 -0.09 1.29
N PRO A 307 -2.49 -1.20 1.51
CA PRO A 307 -1.04 -1.18 1.36
C PRO A 307 -0.60 -0.84 -0.07
N MET A 308 -1.38 -1.22 -1.10
CA MET A 308 -1.11 -0.80 -2.48
C MET A 308 -1.31 0.70 -2.66
N HIS A 309 -2.30 1.32 -1.99
CA HIS A 309 -2.58 2.76 -2.15
C HIS A 309 -1.40 3.64 -1.74
N TYR A 310 -0.61 3.21 -0.76
CA TYR A 310 0.61 3.92 -0.33
C TYR A 310 1.81 3.75 -1.27
N LEU A 311 1.66 2.98 -2.36
CA LEU A 311 2.60 3.01 -3.48
C LEU A 311 2.26 4.14 -4.46
N ASP A 312 1.03 4.64 -4.41
CA ASP A 312 0.55 5.76 -5.22
C ASP A 312 0.62 7.08 -4.46
N ILE A 313 0.07 7.17 -3.25
CA ILE A 313 0.21 8.35 -2.37
C ILE A 313 0.78 7.90 -1.04
N ALA A 314 2.07 8.12 -0.84
CA ALA A 314 2.74 7.83 0.42
C ALA A 314 2.31 8.82 1.53
N ILE A 315 2.59 8.47 2.79
CA ILE A 315 2.18 9.29 3.96
C ILE A 315 2.79 10.70 3.96
N ASP A 316 3.96 10.86 3.33
CA ASP A 316 4.69 12.11 3.13
C ASP A 316 4.31 12.83 1.83
N LEU A 317 3.21 12.41 1.18
CA LEU A 317 2.69 12.95 -0.08
C LEU A 317 3.65 12.79 -1.26
N LYS A 318 4.59 11.86 -1.15
CA LYS A 318 5.36 11.42 -2.30
C LYS A 318 4.47 10.55 -3.19
N THR A 319 4.35 10.95 -4.44
CA THR A 319 3.37 10.39 -5.37
C THR A 319 4.00 9.50 -6.45
N LEU A 320 5.28 9.72 -6.77
CA LEU A 320 5.99 8.92 -7.78
C LEU A 320 7.05 8.00 -7.15
N ARG A 321 7.02 6.71 -7.53
CA ARG A 321 8.07 5.73 -7.19
C ARG A 321 8.39 4.82 -8.38
N PRO A 322 9.69 4.59 -8.70
CA PRO A 322 10.07 3.65 -9.74
C PRO A 322 9.59 2.22 -9.46
N SER A 323 9.45 1.86 -8.18
CA SER A 323 8.96 0.54 -7.76
C SER A 323 7.61 0.16 -8.39
N CYS A 324 6.75 1.14 -8.67
CA CYS A 324 5.44 0.94 -9.32
C CYS A 324 5.57 0.37 -10.74
N TYR A 325 6.59 0.79 -11.50
CA TYR A 325 6.81 0.30 -12.86
C TYR A 325 7.24 -1.17 -12.91
N GLY A 326 7.89 -1.67 -11.84
CA GLY A 326 8.30 -3.06 -11.72
C GLY A 326 7.18 -4.04 -11.38
N LEU A 327 6.08 -3.58 -10.76
CA LEU A 327 5.00 -4.47 -10.28
C LEU A 327 4.27 -5.21 -11.41
N PRO A 328 3.83 -4.56 -12.51
CA PRO A 328 3.22 -5.29 -13.62
C PRO A 328 4.15 -6.38 -14.15
N ALA A 329 5.45 -6.11 -14.21
CA ALA A 329 6.44 -7.05 -14.68
C ALA A 329 6.57 -8.25 -13.74
N LEU A 330 6.57 -8.05 -12.42
CA LEU A 330 6.54 -9.16 -11.46
C LEU A 330 5.27 -10.01 -11.58
N PHE A 331 4.09 -9.37 -11.61
CA PHE A 331 2.82 -10.07 -11.73
C PHE A 331 2.70 -10.87 -13.04
N TRP A 332 3.03 -10.26 -14.18
CA TRP A 332 3.05 -10.94 -15.47
C TRP A 332 4.15 -12.00 -15.55
N GLY A 333 5.31 -11.77 -14.96
CA GLY A 333 6.39 -12.75 -14.87
C GLY A 333 5.94 -14.04 -14.19
N ILE A 334 5.26 -13.92 -13.04
CA ILE A 334 4.65 -15.05 -12.33
C ILE A 334 3.58 -15.72 -13.21
N ASP A 335 2.65 -14.95 -13.75
CA ASP A 335 1.54 -15.46 -14.58
C ASP A 335 2.04 -16.26 -15.80
N LEU A 336 3.03 -15.71 -16.52
CA LEU A 336 3.62 -16.30 -17.70
C LEU A 336 4.48 -17.52 -17.37
N ALA A 337 5.23 -17.48 -16.25
CA ALA A 337 5.99 -18.63 -15.77
C ALA A 337 5.08 -19.81 -15.41
N GLU A 338 3.95 -19.56 -14.75
CA GLU A 338 2.91 -20.59 -14.51
C GLU A 338 2.32 -21.16 -15.80
N ARG A 339 2.15 -20.31 -16.82
CA ARG A 339 1.70 -20.69 -18.17
C ARG A 339 2.80 -21.29 -19.05
N ARG A 340 3.99 -21.57 -18.48
CA ARG A 340 5.15 -22.15 -19.18
C ARG A 340 5.72 -21.27 -20.30
N ARG A 341 5.41 -19.98 -20.32
CA ARG A 341 5.95 -18.99 -21.29
C ARG A 341 7.25 -18.38 -20.77
N LEU A 342 8.28 -19.22 -20.62
CA LEU A 342 9.51 -18.89 -19.88
C LEU A 342 10.31 -17.73 -20.48
N LYS A 343 10.36 -17.59 -21.81
CA LYS A 343 11.04 -16.47 -22.47
C LYS A 343 10.39 -15.13 -22.09
N SER A 344 9.07 -15.04 -22.23
CA SER A 344 8.30 -13.84 -21.87
C SER A 344 8.38 -13.56 -20.37
N ALA A 345 8.31 -14.60 -19.53
CA ALA A 345 8.52 -14.46 -18.09
C ALA A 345 9.92 -13.91 -17.76
N GLY A 346 10.95 -14.37 -18.48
CA GLY A 346 12.32 -13.89 -18.33
C GLY A 346 12.46 -12.41 -18.67
N VAL A 347 11.82 -11.94 -19.74
CA VAL A 347 11.77 -10.50 -20.08
C VAL A 347 11.08 -9.70 -18.98
N CYS A 348 9.96 -10.19 -18.45
CA CYS A 348 9.28 -9.54 -17.34
C CYS A 348 10.16 -9.46 -16.07
N PHE A 349 10.86 -10.55 -15.70
CA PHE A 349 11.76 -10.52 -14.55
C PHE A 349 12.99 -9.64 -14.79
N LEU A 350 13.49 -9.55 -16.02
CA LEU A 350 14.54 -8.59 -16.38
C LEU A 350 14.07 -7.14 -16.15
N ILE A 351 12.87 -6.78 -16.61
CA ILE A 351 12.28 -5.45 -16.36
C ILE A 351 12.13 -5.19 -14.85
N ALA A 352 11.69 -6.19 -14.09
CA ALA A 352 11.61 -6.07 -12.63
C ALA A 352 12.99 -5.81 -11.99
N LEU A 353 14.06 -6.44 -12.46
CA LEU A 353 15.43 -6.22 -11.95
C LEU A 353 15.98 -4.83 -12.29
N LEU A 354 15.48 -4.16 -13.34
CA LEU A 354 15.81 -2.76 -13.66
C LEU A 354 15.17 -1.76 -12.69
N THR A 355 14.23 -2.22 -11.86
CA THR A 355 13.44 -1.34 -11.00
C THR A 355 14.24 -0.85 -9.82
N GLN A 356 14.88 -1.77 -9.09
CA GLN A 356 15.77 -1.52 -7.97
C GLN A 356 16.51 -2.82 -7.61
N GLU A 357 17.67 -2.73 -6.96
CA GLU A 357 18.48 -3.89 -6.58
C GLU A 357 17.77 -4.88 -5.64
N ASP A 358 16.86 -4.42 -4.78
CA ASP A 358 16.11 -5.26 -3.83
C ASP A 358 15.01 -6.10 -4.49
N PHE A 359 14.57 -5.77 -5.72
CA PHE A 359 13.69 -6.62 -6.52
C PHE A 359 14.36 -7.95 -6.89
N ALA A 360 15.68 -8.05 -6.79
CA ALA A 360 16.40 -9.31 -6.90
C ALA A 360 15.99 -10.33 -5.83
N LEU A 361 15.70 -9.86 -4.60
CA LEU A 361 15.31 -10.75 -3.50
C LEU A 361 13.97 -11.42 -3.81
N ILE A 362 13.00 -10.67 -4.35
CA ILE A 362 11.69 -11.23 -4.69
C ILE A 362 11.75 -12.11 -5.94
N THR A 363 12.45 -11.68 -7.00
CA THR A 363 12.59 -12.47 -8.23
C THR A 363 13.33 -13.78 -7.97
N GLY A 364 14.39 -13.72 -7.15
CA GLY A 364 15.13 -14.90 -6.73
C GLY A 364 14.30 -15.85 -5.89
N GLY A 365 13.51 -15.33 -4.94
CA GLY A 365 12.59 -16.11 -4.13
C GLY A 365 11.47 -16.77 -4.96
N ILE A 366 10.93 -16.08 -5.96
CA ILE A 366 9.99 -16.66 -6.94
C ILE A 366 10.65 -17.82 -7.70
N GLY A 367 11.87 -17.61 -8.21
CA GLY A 367 12.64 -18.66 -8.89
C GLY A 367 12.88 -19.89 -8.00
N LEU A 368 13.26 -19.67 -6.73
CA LEU A 368 13.49 -20.74 -5.76
C LEU A 368 12.21 -21.54 -5.49
N VAL A 369 11.09 -20.87 -5.23
CA VAL A 369 9.81 -21.55 -4.96
C VAL A 369 9.32 -22.32 -6.19
N LEU A 370 9.39 -21.73 -7.39
CA LEU A 370 9.00 -22.42 -8.62
C LEU A 370 9.90 -23.65 -8.90
N TRP A 371 11.18 -23.58 -8.56
CA TRP A 371 12.08 -24.72 -8.59
C TRP A 371 11.66 -25.80 -7.58
N VAL A 372 11.46 -25.43 -6.30
CA VAL A 372 11.05 -26.37 -5.23
C VAL A 372 9.74 -27.09 -5.58
N LEU A 373 8.77 -26.40 -6.19
CA LEU A 373 7.49 -27.00 -6.59
C LEU A 373 7.62 -28.02 -7.74
N ARG A 374 8.70 -27.97 -8.54
CA ARG A 374 8.80 -28.71 -9.81
C ARG A 374 10.02 -29.63 -9.90
N TRP A 375 11.01 -29.53 -9.02
CA TRP A 375 12.27 -30.26 -9.16
C TRP A 375 12.17 -31.78 -9.02
N ARG A 376 11.20 -32.28 -8.25
CA ARG A 376 10.98 -33.74 -8.04
C ARG A 376 10.05 -34.39 -9.07
N THR A 377 9.65 -33.65 -10.10
CA THR A 377 8.70 -34.16 -11.10
C THR A 377 9.42 -35.06 -12.12
N ALA A 378 8.73 -36.12 -12.55
CA ALA A 378 9.23 -37.02 -13.59
C ALA A 378 9.01 -36.46 -15.02
N GLU A 379 8.09 -35.49 -15.16
CA GLU A 379 7.76 -34.86 -16.44
C GLU A 379 8.92 -34.00 -16.96
N LEU A 380 9.39 -34.26 -18.19
CA LEU A 380 10.48 -33.53 -18.82
C LEU A 380 10.22 -32.02 -18.91
N ASP A 381 9.00 -31.63 -19.25
CA ASP A 381 8.58 -30.21 -19.32
C ASP A 381 8.74 -29.49 -17.97
N GLN A 382 8.40 -30.18 -16.88
CA GLN A 382 8.50 -29.62 -15.53
C GLN A 382 9.95 -29.49 -15.08
N ARG A 383 10.84 -30.40 -15.51
CA ARG A 383 12.29 -30.29 -15.28
C ARG A 383 12.89 -29.09 -16.01
N ALA A 384 12.45 -28.82 -17.24
CA ALA A 384 12.91 -27.63 -17.98
C ALA A 384 12.52 -26.35 -17.24
N ILE A 385 11.29 -26.27 -16.73
CA ILE A 385 10.83 -25.15 -15.90
C ILE A 385 11.62 -25.07 -14.60
N ALA A 386 11.90 -26.18 -13.94
CA ALA A 386 12.69 -26.20 -12.71
C ALA A 386 14.11 -25.66 -12.96
N ARG A 387 14.79 -26.08 -14.03
CA ARG A 387 16.12 -25.57 -14.41
C ARG A 387 16.09 -24.07 -14.71
N TRP A 388 15.09 -23.61 -15.46
CA TRP A 388 14.91 -22.18 -15.73
C TRP A 388 14.66 -21.39 -14.44
N SER A 389 13.87 -21.92 -13.52
CA SER A 389 13.55 -21.28 -12.23
C SER A 389 14.78 -21.21 -11.30
N ALA A 390 15.61 -22.26 -11.31
CA ALA A 390 16.92 -22.23 -10.63
C ALA A 390 17.87 -21.21 -11.27
N GLY A 391 17.89 -21.14 -12.60
CA GLY A 391 18.64 -20.11 -13.34
C GLY A 391 18.20 -18.69 -12.98
N LEU A 392 16.90 -18.44 -12.85
CA LEU A 392 16.36 -17.16 -12.36
C LEU A 392 16.86 -16.85 -10.94
N ALA A 393 16.79 -17.82 -10.02
CA ALA A 393 17.26 -17.63 -8.65
C ALA A 393 18.76 -17.27 -8.58
N VAL A 394 19.60 -17.97 -9.35
CA VAL A 394 21.03 -17.70 -9.44
C VAL A 394 21.31 -16.34 -10.09
N ALA A 395 20.61 -16.00 -11.17
CA ALA A 395 20.76 -14.73 -11.86
C ALA A 395 20.37 -13.54 -10.96
N SER A 396 19.27 -13.65 -10.22
CA SER A 396 18.87 -12.63 -9.25
C SER A 396 19.88 -12.47 -8.11
N ALA A 397 20.41 -13.58 -7.57
CA ALA A 397 21.47 -13.53 -6.57
C ALA A 397 22.75 -12.86 -7.12
N ALA A 398 23.15 -13.20 -8.34
CA ALA A 398 24.28 -12.56 -9.01
C ALA A 398 24.04 -11.06 -9.23
N TRP A 399 22.82 -10.66 -9.61
CA TRP A 399 22.45 -9.26 -9.82
C TRP A 399 22.56 -8.43 -8.54
N VAL A 400 21.98 -8.88 -7.42
CA VAL A 400 22.05 -8.11 -6.16
C VAL A 400 23.47 -8.02 -5.63
N LEU A 401 24.28 -9.08 -5.78
CA LEU A 401 25.68 -9.06 -5.39
C LEU A 401 26.49 -8.10 -6.27
N LEU A 402 26.28 -8.13 -7.59
CA LEU A 402 26.89 -7.18 -8.52
C LEU A 402 26.49 -5.74 -8.17
N ALA A 403 25.20 -5.52 -7.91
CA ALA A 403 24.67 -4.21 -7.58
C ALA A 403 25.30 -3.61 -6.32
N VAL A 404 25.24 -4.37 -5.21
CA VAL A 404 25.64 -3.90 -3.88
C VAL A 404 27.15 -3.90 -3.69
N LEU A 405 27.87 -4.86 -4.28
CA LEU A 405 29.32 -5.01 -4.04
C LEU A 405 30.19 -4.33 -5.09
N VAL A 406 29.65 -4.04 -6.30
CA VAL A 406 30.46 -3.52 -7.41
C VAL A 406 29.90 -2.20 -7.92
N VAL A 407 28.64 -2.18 -8.38
CA VAL A 407 28.08 -1.03 -9.11
C VAL A 407 27.89 0.17 -8.19
N ILE A 408 27.15 0.02 -7.09
CA ILE A 408 26.90 1.11 -6.13
C ILE A 408 28.21 1.68 -5.57
N PRO A 409 29.15 0.86 -5.04
CA PRO A 409 30.43 1.37 -4.54
C PRO A 409 31.27 2.10 -5.60
N ALA A 410 31.25 1.64 -6.85
CA ALA A 410 31.99 2.29 -7.94
C ALA A 410 31.48 3.70 -8.24
N PHE A 411 30.18 3.96 -8.06
CA PHE A 411 29.59 5.30 -8.22
C PHE A 411 29.67 6.17 -6.96
N ARG A 412 29.83 5.60 -5.75
CA ARG A 412 29.97 6.35 -4.48
C ARG A 412 31.42 6.72 -4.10
N GLY A 413 32.43 6.24 -4.82
CA GLY A 413 33.83 6.49 -4.46
C GLY A 413 34.24 5.95 -3.08
N GLY A 414 33.55 4.91 -2.58
CA GLY A 414 33.84 4.26 -1.30
C GLY A 414 33.04 4.76 -0.08
N GLU A 415 32.13 5.74 -0.22
CA GLU A 415 31.24 6.13 0.87
C GLU A 415 30.16 5.08 1.20
N VAL A 416 29.71 5.05 2.47
CA VAL A 416 28.70 4.12 2.97
C VAL A 416 27.31 4.46 2.41
N VAL A 417 26.61 3.44 1.89
CA VAL A 417 25.29 3.59 1.26
C VAL A 417 24.22 4.06 2.25
N HIS A 418 23.38 5.02 1.87
CA HIS A 418 22.43 5.67 2.79
C HIS A 418 21.46 4.71 3.50
N TYR A 419 20.96 3.66 2.83
CA TYR A 419 20.02 2.72 3.44
C TYR A 419 20.64 1.81 4.50
N SER A 420 21.97 1.70 4.59
CA SER A 420 22.60 0.86 5.63
C SER A 420 22.34 1.40 7.04
N ARG A 421 22.08 2.71 7.17
CA ARG A 421 21.70 3.36 8.42
C ARG A 421 20.32 2.92 8.92
N TYR A 422 19.48 2.37 8.05
CA TYR A 422 18.15 1.90 8.44
C TYR A 422 18.19 0.63 9.30
N PHE A 423 19.32 -0.05 9.42
CA PHE A 423 19.43 -1.26 10.24
C PHE A 423 19.82 -0.98 11.70
N GLY A 424 19.98 0.30 12.08
CA GLY A 424 20.14 0.71 13.47
C GLY A 424 21.30 0.00 14.17
N ASP A 425 21.00 -0.68 15.28
CA ASP A 425 21.96 -1.42 16.09
C ASP A 425 22.42 -2.75 15.47
N LEU A 426 21.85 -3.17 14.35
CA LEU A 426 22.23 -4.39 13.64
C LEU A 426 23.48 -4.21 12.78
N GLY A 427 23.85 -2.97 12.46
CA GLY A 427 25.05 -2.64 11.70
C GLY A 427 24.84 -1.46 10.74
N SER A 428 25.96 -0.86 10.30
CA SER A 428 25.99 0.27 9.36
C SER A 428 26.44 -0.14 7.96
N SER A 429 26.59 -1.44 7.69
CA SER A 429 26.93 -1.99 6.38
C SER A 429 26.28 -3.37 6.19
N PRO A 430 26.09 -3.85 4.94
CA PRO A 430 25.65 -5.23 4.70
C PRO A 430 26.53 -6.28 5.39
N GLY A 431 27.84 -6.06 5.44
CA GLY A 431 28.80 -6.93 6.13
C GLY A 431 28.58 -6.98 7.64
N ASP A 432 28.29 -5.84 8.26
CA ASP A 432 27.97 -5.78 9.70
C ASP A 432 26.64 -6.48 10.00
N LEU A 433 25.62 -6.32 9.15
CA LEU A 433 24.35 -7.01 9.29
C LEU A 433 24.54 -8.54 9.25
N LEU A 434 25.33 -9.04 8.30
CA LEU A 434 25.72 -10.45 8.20
C LEU A 434 26.50 -10.91 9.45
N LYS A 435 27.48 -10.12 9.90
CA LYS A 435 28.26 -10.40 11.11
C LYS A 435 27.36 -10.45 12.35
N THR A 436 26.44 -9.52 12.51
CA THR A 436 25.48 -9.48 13.63
C THR A 436 24.53 -10.67 13.56
N ALA A 437 24.02 -11.03 12.38
CA ALA A 437 23.15 -12.19 12.23
C ALA A 437 23.85 -13.50 12.65
N LEU A 438 25.16 -13.63 12.40
CA LEU A 438 25.95 -14.81 12.77
C LEU A 438 26.43 -14.79 14.22
N THR A 439 26.85 -13.63 14.73
CA THR A 439 27.45 -13.50 16.07
C THR A 439 26.42 -13.22 17.18
N GLN A 440 25.28 -12.63 16.83
CA GLN A 440 24.21 -12.23 17.77
C GLN A 440 22.81 -12.59 17.21
N PRO A 441 22.55 -13.88 16.90
CA PRO A 441 21.28 -14.30 16.28
C PRO A 441 20.04 -13.99 17.14
N ALA A 442 20.21 -13.91 18.47
CA ALA A 442 19.14 -13.54 19.39
C ALA A 442 18.58 -12.13 19.12
N LYS A 443 19.40 -11.16 18.68
CA LYS A 443 18.93 -9.81 18.33
C LYS A 443 18.04 -9.82 17.09
N VAL A 444 18.48 -10.52 16.04
CA VAL A 444 17.70 -10.69 14.81
C VAL A 444 16.39 -11.43 15.11
N ALA A 445 16.45 -12.50 15.90
CA ALA A 445 15.26 -13.25 16.31
C ALA A 445 14.28 -12.38 17.14
N ALA A 446 14.77 -11.54 18.05
CA ALA A 446 13.93 -10.65 18.85
C ALA A 446 13.11 -9.69 17.97
N ILE A 447 13.70 -9.18 16.88
CA ILE A 447 12.99 -8.32 15.93
C ILE A 447 11.99 -9.14 15.09
N LEU A 448 12.43 -10.27 14.51
CA LEU A 448 11.58 -11.09 13.64
C LEU A 448 10.37 -11.70 14.37
N PHE A 449 10.48 -12.00 15.66
CA PHE A 449 9.41 -12.56 16.49
C PHE A 449 8.76 -11.52 17.42
N SER A 450 8.89 -10.23 17.10
CA SER A 450 8.26 -9.14 17.85
C SER A 450 6.77 -8.96 17.51
N GLN A 451 6.04 -8.28 18.40
CA GLN A 451 4.67 -7.81 18.13
C GLN A 451 4.62 -6.87 16.91
N ARG A 452 5.68 -6.10 16.67
CA ARG A 452 5.85 -5.22 15.50
C ARG A 452 5.85 -6.01 14.19
N THR A 453 6.64 -7.09 14.12
CA THR A 453 6.67 -7.96 12.93
C THR A 453 5.35 -8.71 12.74
N LEU A 454 4.71 -9.15 13.83
CA LEU A 454 3.36 -9.73 13.77
C LEU A 454 2.34 -8.73 13.19
N LEU A 455 2.36 -7.47 13.64
CA LEU A 455 1.50 -6.42 13.10
C LEU A 455 1.75 -6.22 11.59
N TYR A 456 3.00 -6.25 11.15
CA TYR A 456 3.33 -6.17 9.72
C TYR A 456 2.75 -7.34 8.91
N VAL A 457 2.80 -8.58 9.44
CA VAL A 457 2.11 -9.73 8.84
C VAL A 457 0.61 -9.50 8.77
N LEU A 458 -0.02 -8.99 9.84
CA LEU A 458 -1.46 -8.74 9.88
C LEU A 458 -1.88 -7.67 8.88
N VAL A 459 -1.14 -6.56 8.79
CA VAL A 459 -1.36 -5.47 7.83
C VAL A 459 -1.36 -6.00 6.40
N LEU A 460 -0.44 -6.91 6.06
CA LEU A 460 -0.35 -7.45 4.71
C LEU A 460 -1.35 -8.58 4.41
N SER A 461 -1.80 -9.32 5.43
CA SER A 461 -2.61 -10.54 5.24
C SER A 461 -4.10 -10.39 5.58
N VAL A 462 -4.47 -9.58 6.59
CA VAL A 462 -5.86 -9.37 6.99
C VAL A 462 -6.69 -8.70 5.90
N PRO A 463 -6.21 -7.69 5.16
CA PRO A 463 -6.97 -7.13 4.04
C PRO A 463 -7.26 -8.15 2.93
N LEU A 464 -6.58 -9.30 2.91
CA LEU A 464 -6.86 -10.43 2.02
C LEU A 464 -7.52 -11.61 2.73
N ALA A 465 -8.17 -11.36 3.88
CA ALA A 465 -8.84 -12.37 4.70
C ALA A 465 -7.93 -13.58 5.04
N LEU A 466 -6.63 -13.33 5.25
CA LEU A 466 -5.61 -14.34 5.51
C LEU A 466 -5.46 -15.41 4.42
N LEU A 467 -6.01 -15.15 3.23
CA LEU A 467 -5.97 -16.05 2.08
C LEU A 467 -4.54 -16.45 1.67
N PRO A 468 -3.54 -15.55 1.67
CA PRO A 468 -2.15 -15.93 1.36
C PRO A 468 -1.60 -17.03 2.28
N LEU A 469 -1.99 -17.05 3.57
CA LEU A 469 -1.49 -18.01 4.56
C LEU A 469 -1.93 -19.46 4.28
N ARG A 470 -2.88 -19.67 3.38
CA ARG A 470 -3.29 -21.02 2.93
C ARG A 470 -2.23 -21.70 2.06
N ARG A 471 -1.26 -20.93 1.54
CA ARG A 471 -0.19 -21.38 0.65
C ARG A 471 1.18 -20.89 1.15
N PRO A 472 1.63 -21.38 2.33
CA PRO A 472 2.88 -20.92 2.92
C PRO A 472 4.09 -21.14 2.00
N LEU A 473 4.13 -22.24 1.23
CA LEU A 473 5.21 -22.48 0.27
C LEU A 473 5.31 -21.41 -0.82
N VAL A 474 4.18 -20.84 -1.27
CA VAL A 474 4.17 -19.74 -2.25
C VAL A 474 4.61 -18.45 -1.57
N LEU A 475 4.13 -18.19 -0.35
CA LEU A 475 4.55 -17.04 0.45
C LEU A 475 6.06 -17.01 0.74
N LEU A 476 6.71 -18.17 0.87
CA LEU A 476 8.16 -18.24 1.08
C LEU A 476 8.96 -17.57 -0.05
N ALA A 477 8.38 -17.36 -1.24
CA ALA A 477 9.02 -16.58 -2.30
C ALA A 477 9.30 -15.13 -1.87
N GLY A 478 8.52 -14.60 -0.93
CA GLY A 478 8.73 -13.28 -0.32
C GLY A 478 9.56 -13.31 0.95
N GLY A 479 10.06 -14.47 1.39
CA GLY A 479 10.69 -14.63 2.70
C GLY A 479 11.92 -13.75 2.91
N ALA A 480 12.82 -13.69 1.91
CA ALA A 480 14.03 -12.87 2.00
C ALA A 480 13.70 -11.36 2.05
N THR A 481 12.83 -10.90 1.15
CA THR A 481 12.35 -9.51 1.14
C THR A 481 11.62 -9.17 2.43
N PHE A 482 10.75 -10.05 2.94
CA PHE A 482 10.01 -9.82 4.18
C PHE A 482 10.94 -9.75 5.40
N ALA A 483 11.94 -10.62 5.48
CA ALA A 483 12.93 -10.58 6.54
C ALA A 483 13.73 -9.26 6.50
N MET A 484 14.22 -8.87 5.32
CA MET A 484 14.91 -7.59 5.15
C MET A 484 14.04 -6.42 5.61
N LEU A 485 12.78 -6.35 5.16
CA LEU A 485 11.87 -5.27 5.52
C LEU A 485 11.52 -5.25 7.01
N SER A 486 11.42 -6.42 7.64
CA SER A 486 11.14 -6.53 9.08
C SER A 486 12.30 -6.05 9.95
N LEU A 487 13.54 -6.08 9.42
CA LEU A 487 14.75 -5.64 10.12
C LEU A 487 15.03 -4.13 9.97
N ILE A 488 14.29 -3.43 9.12
CA ILE A 488 14.42 -1.98 8.94
C ILE A 488 13.88 -1.25 10.19
N GLN A 489 14.69 -0.36 10.77
CA GLN A 489 14.44 0.48 11.94
C GLN A 489 14.40 1.97 11.55
N LEU A 490 13.35 2.37 10.81
CA LEU A 490 13.10 3.78 10.49
C LEU A 490 12.61 4.50 11.76
N GLY A 491 13.39 5.44 12.31
CA GLY A 491 12.98 6.25 13.47
C GLY A 491 14.03 6.47 14.57
N ASN A 492 15.19 5.81 14.52
CA ASN A 492 16.21 5.88 15.59
C ASN A 492 17.18 7.08 15.50
N GLY A 493 16.76 8.18 14.87
CA GLY A 493 17.56 9.40 14.81
C GLY A 493 17.48 10.20 16.13
N PRO A 494 18.55 10.87 16.57
CA PRO A 494 18.54 11.68 17.80
C PRO A 494 17.49 12.81 17.82
N ALA A 495 16.94 13.20 16.66
CA ALA A 495 15.86 14.18 16.54
C ALA A 495 14.44 13.63 16.84
N ALA A 496 14.26 12.31 16.94
CA ALA A 496 12.96 11.67 17.22
C ALA A 496 12.73 11.33 18.70
N ALA A 497 13.60 11.83 19.60
CA ALA A 497 13.58 11.52 21.03
C ALA A 497 12.33 11.99 21.80
N GLY A 498 11.39 12.69 21.16
CA GLY A 498 10.17 13.21 21.79
C GLY A 498 8.88 12.44 21.53
N GLN A 499 8.79 11.65 20.45
CA GLN A 499 7.58 10.90 20.07
C GLN A 499 7.98 9.69 19.20
N ALA A 500 8.32 8.56 19.81
CA ALA A 500 8.67 7.34 19.09
C ALA A 500 7.83 6.16 19.60
N VAL A 501 6.55 6.13 19.22
CA VAL A 501 5.91 4.82 19.01
C VAL A 501 6.58 4.28 17.76
N GLU A 502 7.52 3.34 17.96
CA GLU A 502 8.22 2.62 16.90
C GLU A 502 7.18 1.81 16.10
N LEU A 503 6.47 2.46 15.18
CA LEU A 503 5.57 1.77 14.29
C LEU A 503 6.41 0.83 13.41
N PRO A 504 5.85 -0.32 12.96
CA PRO A 504 6.48 -1.10 11.90
C PRO A 504 6.91 -0.19 10.73
N PRO A 505 7.73 -0.65 9.78
CA PRO A 505 7.60 -0.16 8.41
C PRO A 505 6.22 -0.59 7.90
N VAL A 506 5.16 0.00 8.47
CA VAL A 506 3.80 -0.11 7.99
C VAL A 506 3.87 0.38 6.55
N PRO A 507 3.15 -0.26 5.60
CA PRO A 507 3.24 0.00 4.17
C PRO A 507 2.75 1.41 3.82
N TYR A 508 3.49 2.44 4.23
CA TYR A 508 3.20 3.87 4.15
C TYR A 508 4.25 4.61 3.33
N HIS A 509 5.46 4.05 3.22
CA HIS A 509 6.57 4.73 2.56
C HIS A 509 6.85 4.24 1.14
N HIS A 510 6.75 2.94 0.85
CA HIS A 510 6.79 2.24 -0.48
C HIS A 510 7.58 0.91 -0.46
N PHE A 511 8.41 0.68 0.57
CA PHE A 511 9.38 -0.43 0.62
C PHE A 511 8.76 -1.84 0.49
N HIS A 512 7.48 -2.00 0.79
CA HIS A 512 6.75 -3.26 0.68
C HIS A 512 6.34 -3.61 -0.76
N ALA A 513 6.52 -2.72 -1.74
CA ALA A 513 6.10 -2.92 -3.12
C ALA A 513 6.50 -4.31 -3.69
N PRO A 514 7.76 -4.77 -3.56
CA PRO A 514 8.18 -6.04 -4.14
C PRO A 514 7.47 -7.25 -3.51
N LEU A 515 6.96 -7.15 -2.28
CA LEU A 515 6.23 -8.26 -1.64
C LEU A 515 4.84 -8.49 -2.22
N LEU A 516 4.19 -7.44 -2.73
CA LEU A 516 2.78 -7.50 -3.10
C LEU A 516 2.45 -8.56 -4.17
N PRO A 517 3.27 -8.74 -5.23
CA PRO A 517 3.05 -9.80 -6.21
C PRO A 517 3.02 -11.22 -5.63
N VAL A 518 3.90 -11.53 -4.67
CA VAL A 518 3.93 -12.85 -4.02
C VAL A 518 2.74 -13.01 -3.07
N ILE A 519 2.34 -11.96 -2.36
CA ILE A 519 1.16 -11.99 -1.48
C ILE A 519 -0.10 -12.30 -2.30
N PHE A 520 -0.29 -11.63 -3.43
CA PHE A 520 -1.44 -11.87 -4.31
C PHE A 520 -1.34 -13.18 -5.10
N TRP A 521 -0.13 -13.64 -5.42
CA TRP A 521 0.09 -14.97 -5.99
C TRP A 521 -0.32 -16.08 -5.01
N ALA A 522 0.11 -15.96 -3.75
CA ALA A 522 -0.30 -16.87 -2.68
C ALA A 522 -1.81 -16.79 -2.38
N ALA A 523 -2.40 -15.59 -2.44
CA ALA A 523 -3.84 -15.39 -2.32
C ALA A 523 -4.60 -16.13 -3.43
N ALA A 524 -4.20 -15.94 -4.69
CA ALA A 524 -4.79 -16.65 -5.84
C ALA A 524 -4.68 -18.17 -5.67
N ALA A 525 -3.50 -18.69 -5.31
CA ALA A 525 -3.30 -20.11 -5.05
C ALA A 525 -4.08 -20.62 -3.82
N GLY A 526 -4.38 -19.74 -2.86
CA GLY A 526 -5.21 -20.01 -1.68
C GLY A 526 -6.69 -20.23 -2.00
N LEU A 527 -7.16 -19.77 -3.17
CA LEU A 527 -8.52 -19.98 -3.67
C LEU A 527 -8.77 -21.40 -4.17
N GLN A 528 -7.71 -22.14 -4.54
CA GLN A 528 -7.86 -23.49 -5.08
C GLN A 528 -8.66 -24.38 -4.11
N GLU A 529 -9.66 -25.07 -4.66
CA GLU A 529 -10.40 -26.09 -3.92
C GLU A 529 -9.50 -27.30 -3.63
N ARG A 530 -9.59 -27.84 -2.41
CA ARG A 530 -8.92 -29.10 -2.06
C ARG A 530 -9.87 -30.27 -2.31
N LEU A 531 -9.31 -31.40 -2.75
CA LEU A 531 -10.02 -32.65 -2.99
C LEU A 531 -10.83 -33.08 -1.75
N SER A 532 -11.98 -33.71 -1.99
CA SER A 532 -12.90 -34.25 -1.00
C SER A 532 -12.21 -35.30 -0.10
N GLY A 533 -12.26 -35.10 1.22
CA GLY A 533 -11.67 -36.01 2.23
C GLY A 533 -10.72 -35.35 3.24
N ASP A 534 -10.32 -34.09 3.04
CA ASP A 534 -9.45 -33.37 3.98
C ASP A 534 -10.19 -33.06 5.31
N ARG A 535 -9.68 -33.55 6.45
CA ARG A 535 -10.21 -33.24 7.80
C ARG A 535 -10.38 -31.73 8.03
N ARG A 536 -9.52 -30.90 7.42
CA ARG A 536 -9.61 -29.43 7.51
C ARG A 536 -10.87 -28.88 6.83
N ARG A 537 -11.32 -29.51 5.76
CA ARG A 537 -12.57 -29.15 5.07
C ARG A 537 -13.78 -29.40 5.98
N THR A 538 -13.82 -30.55 6.66
CA THR A 538 -14.87 -30.87 7.63
C THR A 538 -14.92 -29.88 8.80
N LEU A 539 -13.76 -29.43 9.30
CA LEU A 539 -13.70 -28.40 10.34
C LEU A 539 -14.15 -27.03 9.83
N ALA A 540 -13.70 -26.61 8.65
CA ALA A 540 -14.11 -25.34 8.05
C ALA A 540 -15.61 -25.29 7.76
N GLU A 541 -16.19 -26.42 7.31
CA GLU A 541 -17.64 -26.57 7.10
C GLU A 541 -18.39 -26.47 8.44
N ARG A 542 -17.90 -27.12 9.50
CA ARG A 542 -18.49 -27.01 10.86
C ARG A 542 -18.39 -25.60 11.44
N ALA A 543 -17.32 -24.87 11.13
CA ALA A 543 -17.12 -23.50 11.56
C ALA A 543 -17.89 -22.47 10.70
N GLY A 544 -18.56 -22.90 9.63
CA GLY A 544 -19.32 -22.00 8.74
C GLY A 544 -18.45 -21.10 7.86
N LEU A 545 -17.16 -21.44 7.67
CA LEU A 545 -16.25 -20.64 6.84
C LEU A 545 -16.63 -20.69 5.36
N PRO A 546 -16.24 -19.67 4.54
CA PRO A 546 -16.49 -19.66 3.10
C PRO A 546 -15.91 -20.89 2.39
N GLN A 547 -16.78 -21.65 1.73
CA GLN A 547 -16.39 -22.90 1.07
C GLN A 547 -16.03 -22.69 -0.39
N SER A 548 -16.82 -21.91 -1.13
CA SER A 548 -16.56 -21.65 -2.54
C SER A 548 -15.37 -20.67 -2.72
N PRO A 549 -14.60 -20.80 -3.80
CA PRO A 549 -13.56 -19.83 -4.14
C PRO A 549 -14.11 -18.41 -4.30
N ALA A 550 -15.33 -18.27 -4.83
CA ALA A 550 -15.99 -16.97 -4.98
C ALA A 550 -16.29 -16.32 -3.63
N ASP A 551 -16.82 -17.06 -2.65
CA ASP A 551 -17.09 -16.52 -1.31
C ASP A 551 -15.80 -16.17 -0.55
N ARG A 552 -14.71 -16.92 -0.76
CA ARG A 552 -13.40 -16.60 -0.16
C ARG A 552 -12.80 -15.34 -0.76
N ALA A 553 -12.85 -15.20 -2.08
CA ALA A 553 -12.38 -14.02 -2.77
C ALA A 553 -13.24 -12.79 -2.45
N ARG A 554 -14.57 -12.97 -2.32
CA ARG A 554 -15.49 -11.92 -1.85
C ARG A 554 -15.14 -11.47 -0.44
N LEU A 555 -14.89 -12.41 0.49
CA LEU A 555 -14.42 -12.07 1.83
C LEU A 555 -13.11 -11.28 1.80
N ALA A 556 -12.14 -11.68 0.97
CA ALA A 556 -10.89 -10.92 0.79
C ALA A 556 -11.16 -9.51 0.24
N CYS A 557 -12.04 -9.35 -0.76
CA CYS A 557 -12.44 -8.05 -1.28
C CYS A 557 -13.11 -7.17 -0.22
N LEU A 558 -13.98 -7.74 0.61
CA LEU A 558 -14.64 -7.03 1.72
C LEU A 558 -13.64 -6.63 2.80
N CYS A 559 -12.70 -7.50 3.17
CA CYS A 559 -11.62 -7.16 4.09
C CYS A 559 -10.75 -6.04 3.54
N ALA A 560 -10.39 -6.06 2.25
CA ALA A 560 -9.63 -4.99 1.60
C ALA A 560 -10.42 -3.67 1.69
N ALA A 561 -11.69 -3.67 1.28
CA ALA A 561 -12.55 -2.50 1.35
C ALA A 561 -12.66 -1.92 2.77
N LEU A 562 -12.94 -2.76 3.76
CA LEU A 562 -13.17 -2.34 5.15
C LEU A 562 -11.90 -1.91 5.87
N THR A 563 -10.76 -2.54 5.60
CA THR A 563 -9.48 -2.08 6.13
C THR A 563 -9.01 -0.78 5.46
N ALA A 564 -9.37 -0.55 4.19
CA ALA A 564 -9.12 0.72 3.51
C ALA A 564 -9.90 1.89 4.14
N VAL A 565 -11.05 1.66 4.78
CA VAL A 565 -11.79 2.72 5.48
C VAL A 565 -10.92 3.41 6.53
N SER A 566 -10.13 2.66 7.31
CA SER A 566 -9.21 3.26 8.29
C SER A 566 -7.81 3.51 7.72
N GLY A 567 -7.37 2.68 6.78
CA GLY A 567 -5.97 2.64 6.34
C GLY A 567 -5.67 3.41 5.06
N SER A 568 -6.65 3.90 4.30
CA SER A 568 -6.39 4.54 3.00
C SER A 568 -6.38 6.07 3.06
N LEU A 569 -5.51 6.70 2.27
CA LEU A 569 -5.56 8.14 1.98
C LEU A 569 -6.43 8.49 0.75
N LEU A 570 -6.86 7.48 0.00
CA LEU A 570 -7.76 7.63 -1.15
C LEU A 570 -9.24 7.75 -0.71
N PRO A 571 -10.19 8.06 -1.61
CA PRO A 571 -11.59 8.32 -1.24
C PRO A 571 -12.33 7.18 -0.53
N CYS A 572 -11.79 5.96 -0.53
CA CYS A 572 -12.31 4.85 0.26
C CYS A 572 -11.93 4.92 1.75
N GLY A 573 -11.02 5.81 2.15
CA GLY A 573 -10.60 6.04 3.53
C GLY A 573 -11.36 7.17 4.21
N ALA A 574 -11.63 7.01 5.50
CA ALA A 574 -12.32 7.97 6.34
C ALA A 574 -11.54 9.28 6.51
N ALA A 575 -10.21 9.20 6.64
CA ALA A 575 -9.35 10.36 6.78
C ALA A 575 -9.47 11.33 5.58
N PHE A 576 -9.70 10.80 4.37
CA PHE A 576 -9.92 11.62 3.17
C PHE A 576 -11.14 12.54 3.32
N TRP A 577 -12.19 12.11 4.01
CA TRP A 577 -13.43 12.87 4.17
C TRP A 577 -13.48 13.75 5.41
N SER A 578 -12.46 13.66 6.28
CA SER A 578 -12.38 14.46 7.49
C SER A 578 -11.97 15.91 7.17
N ASN A 579 -12.59 16.85 7.87
CA ASN A 579 -12.18 18.25 7.89
C ASN A 579 -11.09 18.53 8.95
N GLN A 580 -10.84 17.58 9.84
CA GLN A 580 -9.83 17.69 10.90
C GLN A 580 -8.53 16.95 10.56
N ALA A 581 -8.56 15.98 9.66
CA ALA A 581 -7.37 15.23 9.25
C ALA A 581 -6.35 16.11 8.51
N ASP A 582 -5.07 15.93 8.82
CA ASP A 582 -3.97 16.52 8.04
C ASP A 582 -3.99 16.08 6.57
N TRP A 583 -4.49 14.87 6.30
CA TRP A 583 -4.64 14.30 4.96
C TRP A 583 -6.08 14.41 4.41
N GLY A 584 -6.91 15.24 5.02
CA GLY A 584 -8.29 15.46 4.60
C GLY A 584 -8.39 16.16 3.25
N ARG A 585 -9.45 15.86 2.49
CA ARG A 585 -9.67 16.42 1.15
C ARG A 585 -9.72 17.94 1.15
N ALA A 586 -10.34 18.52 2.16
CA ALA A 586 -10.46 19.96 2.31
C ALA A 586 -9.10 20.66 2.42
N ARG A 587 -8.08 19.97 2.95
CA ARG A 587 -6.75 20.51 3.19
C ARG A 587 -5.79 20.28 2.03
N LEU A 588 -5.84 19.09 1.40
CA LEU A 588 -4.85 18.70 0.39
C LEU A 588 -5.28 19.01 -1.05
N TYR A 589 -6.58 18.87 -1.38
CA TYR A 589 -7.05 18.85 -2.76
C TYR A 589 -7.91 20.07 -3.14
N GLN A 590 -8.05 21.06 -2.25
CA GLN A 590 -8.67 22.33 -2.64
C GLN A 590 -7.65 23.17 -3.41
N PRO A 591 -8.01 23.74 -4.57
CA PRO A 591 -7.12 24.64 -5.31
C PRO A 591 -6.66 25.81 -4.45
N ASN A 592 -5.37 26.15 -4.54
CA ASN A 592 -4.80 27.34 -3.91
C ASN A 592 -4.17 28.27 -4.97
N ASP A 593 -3.87 29.51 -4.58
CA ASP A 593 -3.23 30.53 -5.43
C ASP A 593 -1.71 30.37 -5.53
N ARG A 594 -1.11 29.39 -4.82
CA ARG A 594 0.35 29.22 -4.71
C ARG A 594 0.97 28.85 -6.05
N ALA A 595 0.37 27.92 -6.80
CA ALA A 595 0.89 27.55 -8.11
C ALA A 595 0.76 28.67 -9.15
N GLU A 596 -0.32 29.44 -9.12
CA GLU A 596 -0.49 30.61 -9.99
C GLU A 596 0.59 31.66 -9.70
N LYS A 597 0.82 31.96 -8.42
CA LYS A 597 1.87 32.87 -7.97
C LYS A 597 3.27 32.39 -8.36
N LEU A 598 3.55 31.09 -8.21
CA LEU A 598 4.81 30.50 -8.64
C LEU A 598 5.00 30.61 -10.16
N GLN A 599 3.94 30.42 -10.97
CA GLN A 599 4.05 30.61 -12.43
C GLN A 599 4.47 32.04 -12.80
N ARG A 600 3.99 33.07 -12.09
CA ARG A 600 4.42 34.46 -12.30
C ARG A 600 5.90 34.66 -11.99
N VAL A 601 6.41 34.00 -10.94
CA VAL A 601 7.85 33.98 -10.60
C VAL A 601 8.66 33.29 -11.70
N LEU A 602 8.27 32.09 -12.11
CA LEU A 602 8.99 31.30 -13.11
C LEU A 602 9.01 31.98 -14.48
N ALA A 603 7.96 32.73 -14.86
CA ALA A 603 7.93 33.50 -16.11
C ALA A 603 9.04 34.57 -16.23
N ARG A 604 9.68 34.94 -15.13
CA ARG A 604 10.77 35.93 -15.07
C ARG A 604 12.16 35.31 -15.04
N ILE A 605 12.25 33.99 -14.89
CA ILE A 605 13.51 33.27 -14.77
C ILE A 605 13.74 32.51 -16.08
N PRO A 606 14.82 32.78 -16.81
CA PRO A 606 15.04 32.09 -18.08
C PRO A 606 15.34 30.60 -17.84
N PRO A 607 14.87 29.68 -18.70
CA PRO A 607 15.17 28.25 -18.58
C PRO A 607 16.67 27.93 -18.60
N THR A 608 17.50 28.80 -19.16
CA THR A 608 18.97 28.68 -19.17
C THR A 608 19.63 29.04 -17.83
N ALA A 609 18.85 29.48 -16.83
CA ALA A 609 19.36 29.80 -15.51
C ALA A 609 19.65 28.57 -14.66
N ARG A 610 20.57 28.72 -13.71
CA ARG A 610 20.83 27.76 -12.63
C ARG A 610 20.13 28.25 -11.38
N VAL A 611 19.14 27.50 -10.90
CA VAL A 611 18.17 27.98 -9.92
C VAL A 611 18.20 27.10 -8.68
N ALA A 612 18.42 27.70 -7.50
CA ALA A 612 18.21 27.01 -6.24
C ALA A 612 16.79 27.27 -5.73
N SER A 613 16.17 26.28 -5.08
CA SER A 613 14.83 26.48 -4.51
C SER A 613 14.52 25.57 -3.34
N THR A 614 13.58 26.00 -2.50
CA THR A 614 12.96 25.10 -1.51
C THR A 614 12.26 23.92 -2.19
N ASP A 615 12.27 22.73 -1.55
CA ASP A 615 11.92 21.41 -2.13
C ASP A 615 10.62 21.35 -2.96
N TYR A 616 9.52 21.95 -2.50
CA TYR A 616 8.22 21.87 -3.20
C TYR A 616 8.16 22.71 -4.47
N VAL A 617 8.93 23.81 -4.53
CA VAL A 617 9.12 24.62 -5.74
C VAL A 617 10.02 23.89 -6.74
N HIS A 618 10.98 23.13 -6.21
CA HIS A 618 12.00 22.44 -6.99
C HIS A 618 11.41 21.50 -8.05
N THR A 619 10.23 20.92 -7.79
CA THR A 619 9.44 20.12 -8.75
C THR A 619 9.08 20.82 -10.06
N ARG A 620 9.20 22.15 -10.13
CA ARG A 620 8.93 22.98 -11.33
C ARG A 620 10.19 23.38 -12.09
N LEU A 621 11.36 22.97 -11.63
CA LEU A 621 12.65 23.44 -12.12
C LEU A 621 13.45 22.35 -12.86
N THR A 622 12.88 21.17 -13.06
CA THR A 622 13.57 20.02 -13.68
C THR A 622 14.03 20.28 -15.12
N HIS A 623 13.44 21.25 -15.82
CA HIS A 623 13.80 21.63 -17.19
C HIS A 623 14.81 22.77 -17.29
N TYR A 624 15.27 23.32 -16.16
CA TYR A 624 16.22 24.42 -16.16
C TYR A 624 17.65 23.93 -16.44
N GLU A 625 18.59 24.87 -16.62
CA GLU A 625 19.98 24.50 -16.87
C GLU A 625 20.54 23.67 -15.72
N ARG A 626 20.29 24.11 -14.48
CA ARG A 626 20.48 23.34 -13.25
C ARG A 626 19.43 23.73 -12.22
N SER A 627 18.96 22.77 -11.46
CA SER A 627 18.11 23.01 -10.29
C SER A 627 18.88 22.55 -9.05
N TYR A 628 19.06 23.42 -8.06
CA TYR A 628 19.69 23.06 -6.78
C TYR A 628 18.69 23.04 -5.61
N ASP A 629 18.90 22.13 -4.67
CA ASP A 629 18.16 22.11 -3.41
C ASP A 629 18.61 23.29 -2.53
N TYR A 630 17.65 24.08 -2.04
CA TYR A 630 17.87 25.12 -1.04
C TYR A 630 17.26 24.68 0.29
N SER A 631 18.10 24.06 1.11
CA SER A 631 17.74 23.52 2.42
C SER A 631 18.92 23.56 3.38
N ASP A 632 18.69 23.17 4.64
CA ASP A 632 19.75 23.05 5.65
C ASP A 632 20.64 21.79 5.45
N TYR A 633 20.33 20.94 4.45
CA TYR A 633 21.14 19.77 4.13
C TYR A 633 22.39 20.16 3.35
N LEU A 634 23.56 19.78 3.87
CA LEU A 634 24.83 20.00 3.18
C LEU A 634 24.94 19.08 1.96
N ARG A 635 24.96 19.68 0.75
CA ARG A 635 25.00 18.94 -0.52
C ARG A 635 26.41 18.89 -1.10
N ALA A 636 26.76 17.76 -1.74
CA ALA A 636 28.01 17.60 -2.46
C ALA A 636 28.15 18.60 -3.63
N VAL A 637 27.05 18.96 -4.29
CA VAL A 637 27.04 19.98 -5.37
C VAL A 637 27.52 21.35 -4.90
N ASN A 638 27.50 21.62 -3.59
CA ASN A 638 28.09 22.81 -2.97
C ASN A 638 29.30 22.46 -2.06
N ASN A 639 30.02 21.38 -2.34
CA ASN A 639 31.18 20.93 -1.55
C ASN A 639 30.89 20.78 -0.04
N TYR A 640 29.68 20.34 0.32
CA TYR A 640 29.20 20.24 1.70
C TYR A 640 29.27 21.56 2.47
N ARG A 641 29.21 22.68 1.75
CA ARG A 641 29.11 24.00 2.35
C ARG A 641 27.64 24.39 2.52
N PRO A 642 27.30 25.04 3.63
CA PRO A 642 26.01 25.66 3.79
C PRO A 642 25.72 26.72 2.69
N GLY A 643 24.46 26.86 2.27
CA GLY A 643 24.05 27.81 1.20
C GLY A 643 24.00 27.17 -0.19
N VAL A 644 23.97 28.00 -1.24
CA VAL A 644 23.87 27.55 -2.65
C VAL A 644 25.23 27.47 -3.37
N PRO A 645 25.36 26.66 -4.44
CA PRO A 645 26.55 26.66 -5.29
C PRO A 645 26.92 28.07 -5.81
N ALA A 646 28.21 28.34 -5.94
CA ALA A 646 28.73 29.64 -6.39
C ALA A 646 28.24 30.04 -7.79
N ASP A 647 27.84 29.06 -8.60
CA ASP A 647 27.35 29.25 -9.96
C ASP A 647 25.82 29.43 -10.04
N THR A 648 25.11 29.43 -8.91
CA THR A 648 23.66 29.68 -8.84
C THR A 648 23.31 31.09 -9.32
N ASP A 649 22.36 31.22 -10.23
CA ASP A 649 21.90 32.51 -10.76
C ASP A 649 20.71 33.08 -9.96
N TYR A 650 19.81 32.22 -9.51
CA TYR A 650 18.59 32.61 -8.79
C TYR A 650 18.32 31.70 -7.58
N ILE A 651 17.69 32.24 -6.53
CA ILE A 651 17.15 31.47 -5.41
C ILE A 651 15.64 31.76 -5.31
N ILE A 652 14.80 30.72 -5.29
CA ILE A 652 13.35 30.84 -5.08
C ILE A 652 12.97 30.18 -3.76
N ILE A 653 12.41 30.96 -2.84
CA ILE A 653 12.07 30.51 -1.49
C ILE A 653 10.56 30.56 -1.32
N ASP A 654 9.95 29.42 -1.05
CA ASP A 654 8.55 29.30 -0.66
C ASP A 654 8.37 29.61 0.82
N THR A 655 7.86 30.81 1.14
CA THR A 655 7.62 31.23 2.53
C THR A 655 6.31 30.69 3.06
N GLY A 656 5.40 30.25 2.18
CA GLY A 656 4.05 29.81 2.53
C GLY A 656 3.99 28.34 2.97
N HIS A 657 4.98 27.53 2.60
CA HIS A 657 4.95 26.10 2.93
C HIS A 657 5.04 25.85 4.45
N ARG A 658 4.38 24.79 4.94
CA ARG A 658 4.38 24.44 6.38
C ARG A 658 5.76 24.11 6.93
N TYR A 659 6.64 23.58 6.09
CA TYR A 659 8.02 23.22 6.45
C TYR A 659 9.04 24.35 6.22
N SER A 660 8.60 25.51 5.71
CA SER A 660 9.52 26.61 5.48
C SER A 660 9.91 27.28 6.79
N THR A 661 11.21 27.40 7.03
CA THR A 661 11.80 28.15 8.16
C THR A 661 12.03 29.63 7.83
N ILE A 662 12.06 29.97 6.53
CA ILE A 662 12.28 31.32 6.03
C ILE A 662 10.91 31.94 5.71
N ARG A 663 10.52 32.96 6.47
CA ARG A 663 9.21 33.63 6.29
C ARG A 663 9.35 35.04 5.74
N ARG A 664 10.51 35.67 5.95
CA ARG A 664 10.76 37.07 5.57
C ARG A 664 12.18 37.23 5.02
N PRO A 665 12.47 38.31 4.28
CA PRO A 665 13.80 38.56 3.75
C PRO A 665 14.94 38.55 4.77
N GLN A 666 14.69 38.97 6.01
CA GLN A 666 15.69 38.99 7.08
C GLN A 666 16.11 37.59 7.55
N ASP A 667 15.29 36.57 7.26
CA ASP A 667 15.58 35.18 7.59
C ASP A 667 16.53 34.56 6.54
N ILE A 668 16.67 35.18 5.36
CA ILE A 668 17.49 34.68 4.26
C ILE A 668 18.98 34.89 4.58
N ARG A 669 19.71 33.77 4.59
CA ARG A 669 21.14 33.77 4.87
C ARG A 669 21.94 34.62 3.88
N GLU A 670 21.71 34.45 2.59
CA GLU A 670 22.45 35.11 1.52
C GLU A 670 22.38 36.65 1.61
N LEU A 671 21.24 37.19 2.05
CA LEU A 671 21.09 38.64 2.28
C LEU A 671 21.79 39.11 3.57
N ARG A 672 21.97 38.23 4.57
CA ARG A 672 22.66 38.56 5.82
C ARG A 672 24.17 38.45 5.71
N GLU A 673 24.65 37.39 5.08
CA GLU A 673 26.07 37.04 5.01
C GLU A 673 26.75 37.60 3.76
N GLU A 674 26.02 37.71 2.65
CA GLU A 674 26.58 38.11 1.35
C GLU A 674 25.76 39.20 0.62
N PRO A 675 25.35 40.30 1.29
CA PRO A 675 24.40 41.29 0.74
C PRO A 675 24.86 41.97 -0.56
N ALA A 676 26.17 42.03 -0.82
CA ALA A 676 26.70 42.62 -2.04
C ALA A 676 26.57 41.69 -3.28
N THR A 677 26.31 40.41 -3.07
CA THR A 677 26.28 39.39 -4.14
C THR A 677 24.87 38.98 -4.57
N TRP A 678 23.87 39.35 -3.79
CA TRP A 678 22.48 38.98 -4.01
C TRP A 678 21.56 40.19 -3.95
N GLU A 679 20.71 40.30 -4.96
CA GLU A 679 19.64 41.29 -5.04
C GLU A 679 18.30 40.59 -4.81
N LEU A 680 17.51 41.09 -3.85
CA LEU A 680 16.12 40.66 -3.68
C LEU A 680 15.26 41.32 -4.76
N LEU A 681 14.60 40.51 -5.59
CA LEU A 681 13.70 41.01 -6.62
C LEU A 681 12.38 41.49 -6.01
N PRO A 682 11.68 42.45 -6.66
CA PRO A 682 10.35 42.87 -6.23
C PRO A 682 9.38 41.70 -6.12
N ASP A 683 8.67 41.63 -5.00
CA ASP A 683 7.70 40.60 -4.72
C ASP A 683 6.32 40.96 -5.31
N GLU A 684 5.75 40.02 -6.06
CA GLU A 684 4.42 40.12 -6.69
C GLU A 684 3.49 38.97 -6.25
N THR A 685 3.85 38.32 -5.15
CA THR A 685 3.22 37.10 -4.66
C THR A 685 2.64 37.26 -3.25
N ASP A 686 2.55 38.51 -2.76
CA ASP A 686 2.06 38.86 -1.42
C ASP A 686 2.85 38.19 -0.29
N GLY A 687 4.17 38.16 -0.42
CA GLY A 687 5.09 37.56 0.53
C GLY A 687 5.31 36.07 0.34
N MET A 688 4.59 35.41 -0.56
CA MET A 688 4.55 33.94 -0.68
C MET A 688 5.83 33.32 -1.26
N PHE A 689 6.48 34.01 -2.20
CA PHE A 689 7.74 33.60 -2.78
C PHE A 689 8.74 34.74 -2.73
N LEU A 690 9.90 34.50 -2.11
CA LEU A 690 11.03 35.41 -2.14
C LEU A 690 12.00 34.96 -3.23
N VAL A 691 12.42 35.89 -4.08
CA VAL A 691 13.29 35.59 -5.23
C VAL A 691 14.55 36.43 -5.14
N LEU A 692 15.70 35.78 -5.10
CA LEU A 692 17.00 36.43 -5.17
C LEU A 692 17.62 36.22 -6.55
N ARG A 693 18.30 37.24 -7.04
CA ARG A 693 19.14 37.18 -8.23
C ARG A 693 20.59 37.45 -7.85
N ARG A 694 21.51 36.64 -8.36
CA ARG A 694 22.94 36.87 -8.16
C ARG A 694 23.37 38.11 -8.95
N VAL A 695 23.96 39.08 -8.26
CA VAL A 695 24.59 40.26 -8.86
C VAL A 695 25.93 39.81 -9.45
N ARG A 696 26.02 39.71 -10.78
CA ARG A 696 27.31 39.49 -11.44
C ARG A 696 28.05 40.82 -11.49
N ALA A 697 29.30 40.86 -11.01
CA ALA A 697 30.19 41.96 -11.31
C ALA A 697 30.27 42.12 -12.83
N ALA A 698 30.22 43.36 -13.35
CA ALA A 698 30.49 43.60 -14.76
C ALA A 698 31.83 42.94 -15.10
N ALA A 699 31.82 42.01 -16.06
CA ALA A 699 33.06 41.45 -16.57
C ALA A 699 33.83 42.60 -17.22
N ASN A 700 34.88 43.08 -16.54
CA ASN A 700 35.84 44.00 -17.11
C ASN A 700 36.70 43.30 -18.16
#